data_AF-A0A946TZK3-F1
#
_entry.id   AF-A0A946TZK3-F1
#
_cell.length_a   1.000
_cell.length_b   1.000
_cell.length_c   1.000
_cell.angle_alpha   90.00
_cell.angle_beta   90.00
_cell.angle_gamma   90.00
#
_symmetry.space_group_name_H-M   'P 1'
#
loop_
_entity.id
_entity.type
_entity.pdbx_description
1 polymer ?
#
loop_
_entity_poly.entity_id
_entity_poly.type
_entity_poly.pdbx_seq_one_letter_code
_entity_poly.pdbx_strand_id
1 'polypeptide(L)'
;MMKHRSLILFFTLVSVFLIRSEAVEIANSINDFSFDGTQGENGWISGYRNYTQDGGGDDYNATEDFIAFDKDEAWRGDFWRLAPSGAPWTLVKSDSGHPNGTNSAPNEEHWAIRRWESDREGPLAFTWSLREQNLNGSGVGGSLHHNGVLVDSGATDTGEGFSRTYFINIEVGDVVDLALTPVGPNGDRSDGSDGSFFSMIVDDEVNDTETQPDGSSFISATADDDDDDGLSDAWEEIYAPGDLSALNGDGVADYDEDGLSDLEEFNNKTNPDESDTDEDGLDDFAEIDEHSSDPTNPDTDGDGIADGDEVEGDPPTSPTDSDTDGDGFSDGDEISFNSDPTRSDDTPLSLVLGDSSSEWSGGVQGQDNWINGWRNVTADGAGDNYDARTDFIPYTGGSNDGGWDGVQQQWSGNAWDLNTAGAPPWTYLAKEATHPNGTNNGDEHHTIRRWTAKSGEEIDTVTSVALIWHLRKGNANGNGVTGSVHHNGMLIDSLAIAGSDTEGVTRTVYANISPGDFIDLAHSPVGTTGTNDGSDSSINWIRIDERIPTNPVQPDGNAFIPETGEDTDADELPDAWELAIFPGDLTKLSGLGDADFDDDGLSDLSEFGLGTEPDNDDTDDDGLSDGDEISEYETDPKSNDSDNDGITDGNELSDDNGFVTLPNNADTDSDGIKDGEEIETHLTDPLKKDTDGDGALDGYEIARFFDPLDPDINPSTLLADSYEEYSGTQGQDDWNYGYRNLTADGGEVEEYDPTEDFVAFDGAEHWRPNWRLAPSAAPWTLFSGPEGSHPNGTNSAPNEEHWTIRRWTASELTSETPVGLTWHTRKNNLNGGGVTGSLYVNGSLVDTLSFAGNDGTGEIRTWYENLNPGDIVDIALTPVGPDGNGSDGSDGSANWLRVDTRIPPGASQPDGTPFLAALAQGLQVTDILYDPELPSLLVTWPSGAGRNYAVDISTGLLGGVDEGSWEEYDDSIPGEGGETTYEIIIEEPLPPRFFIRIRDVTE
;
A
#
# COMPACT_ATOMS: atom_id res chain seq x y z
N MET A 1 -2.47 56.90 -28.29
CA MET A 1 -3.55 57.84 -28.65
C MET A 1 -4.47 57.96 -27.46
N MET A 2 -4.64 59.18 -26.97
CA MET A 2 -5.35 59.54 -25.74
C MET A 2 -6.87 59.35 -25.86
N LYS A 3 -7.49 58.90 -24.77
CA LYS A 3 -8.83 59.35 -24.37
C LYS A 3 -8.82 59.69 -22.88
N HIS A 4 -9.65 60.66 -22.56
CA HIS A 4 -9.66 61.49 -21.36
C HIS A 4 -11.10 61.51 -20.83
N ARG A 5 -11.25 61.61 -19.49
CA ARG A 5 -12.44 62.03 -18.71
C ARG A 5 -13.57 61.01 -18.60
N SER A 6 -14.30 60.88 -17.49
CA SER A 6 -14.33 61.45 -16.12
C SER A 6 -15.48 60.70 -15.42
N LEU A 7 -15.46 60.57 -14.07
CA LEU A 7 -16.57 60.85 -13.12
C LEU A 7 -16.38 60.01 -11.84
N ILE A 8 -16.03 60.61 -10.70
CA ILE A 8 -16.41 60.08 -9.38
C ILE A 8 -16.88 61.25 -8.52
N LEU A 9 -18.07 61.03 -7.94
CA LEU A 9 -18.92 61.93 -7.17
C LEU A 9 -18.50 61.89 -5.69
N PHE A 10 -18.45 63.05 -5.05
CA PHE A 10 -18.29 63.21 -3.60
C PHE A 10 -19.61 62.84 -2.89
N PHE A 11 -19.57 61.90 -1.94
CA PHE A 11 -20.50 61.85 -0.82
C PHE A 11 -19.69 62.01 0.47
N THR A 12 -20.19 62.88 1.34
CA THR A 12 -19.57 63.26 2.60
C THR A 12 -20.31 62.48 3.68
N LEU A 13 -19.69 61.45 4.26
CA LEU A 13 -20.22 60.81 5.46
C LEU A 13 -19.72 61.61 6.67
N VAL A 14 -20.66 62.12 7.46
CA VAL A 14 -20.40 62.70 8.77
C VAL A 14 -20.27 61.52 9.73
N SER A 15 -19.04 61.10 10.04
CA SER A 15 -18.81 60.20 11.17
C SER A 15 -19.13 60.96 12.44
N VAL A 16 -20.24 60.58 13.07
CA VAL A 16 -20.50 60.89 14.48
C VAL A 16 -19.45 60.09 15.25
N PHE A 17 -18.44 60.77 15.78
CA PHE A 17 -17.60 60.20 16.83
C PHE A 17 -18.49 60.06 18.06
N LEU A 18 -19.08 58.88 18.27
CA LEU A 18 -19.42 58.45 19.61
C LEU A 18 -18.09 58.23 20.33
N ILE A 19 -17.87 59.01 21.38
CA ILE A 19 -16.81 58.75 22.34
C ILE A 19 -17.32 57.56 23.16
N ARG A 20 -17.01 56.31 22.75
CA ARG A 20 -17.10 55.16 23.67
C ARG A 20 -15.97 55.30 24.71
N SER A 21 -16.27 54.90 25.94
CA SER A 21 -15.37 54.89 27.10
C SER A 21 -14.08 54.14 26.75
N GLU A 22 -12.93 54.52 27.33
CA GLU A 22 -11.76 53.63 27.29
C GLU A 22 -12.14 52.34 28.04
N ALA A 23 -11.82 51.18 27.46
CA ALA A 23 -12.00 49.86 28.06
C ALA A 23 -11.47 49.82 29.50
N VAL A 24 -12.22 49.17 30.39
CA VAL A 24 -11.89 49.04 31.81
C VAL A 24 -11.51 47.59 32.10
N GLU A 25 -10.23 47.35 32.44
CA GLU A 25 -9.80 46.07 33.03
C GLU A 25 -10.61 45.83 34.32
N ILE A 26 -11.35 44.73 34.35
CA ILE A 26 -12.23 44.33 35.45
C ILE A 26 -11.46 43.49 36.46
N ALA A 27 -10.69 42.52 35.97
CA ALA A 27 -9.93 41.59 36.79
C ALA A 27 -8.70 41.10 36.02
N ASN A 28 -7.62 40.83 36.74
CA ASN A 28 -6.37 40.37 36.17
C ASN A 28 -5.69 39.39 37.14
N SER A 29 -5.67 38.12 36.77
CA SER A 29 -5.18 37.01 37.63
C SER A 29 -3.74 37.15 38.13
N ILE A 30 -2.91 37.98 37.48
CA ILE A 30 -1.54 38.27 37.92
C ILE A 30 -1.53 39.46 38.89
N ASN A 31 -2.18 40.56 38.51
CA ASN A 31 -2.16 41.81 39.28
C ASN A 31 -2.98 41.72 40.58
N ASP A 32 -4.05 40.92 40.56
CA ASP A 32 -4.96 40.69 41.67
C ASP A 32 -4.54 39.53 42.58
N PHE A 33 -3.45 38.83 42.26
CA PHE A 33 -3.02 37.66 43.02
C PHE A 33 -2.75 38.01 44.50
N SER A 34 -3.37 37.24 45.41
CA SER A 34 -3.21 37.46 46.85
C SER A 34 -1.83 37.02 47.35
N PHE A 35 -1.09 37.93 47.98
CA PHE A 35 0.24 37.66 48.57
C PHE A 35 0.20 37.35 50.08
N ASP A 36 -0.99 37.26 50.69
CA ASP A 36 -1.14 36.81 52.08
C ASP A 36 -1.96 35.52 52.20
N GLY A 37 -2.33 34.91 51.07
CA GLY A 37 -3.07 33.66 50.96
C GLY A 37 -4.55 33.84 51.30
N THR A 38 -5.12 35.00 50.97
CA THR A 38 -6.57 35.24 51.07
C THR A 38 -7.21 34.87 49.73
N GLN A 39 -8.24 34.03 49.76
CA GLN A 39 -9.00 33.62 48.57
C GLN A 39 -10.23 34.52 48.41
N GLY A 40 -10.67 34.74 47.17
CA GLY A 40 -11.86 35.54 46.82
C GLY A 40 -11.63 37.05 46.71
N GLU A 41 -10.39 37.53 46.76
CA GLU A 41 -10.09 38.95 46.51
C GLU A 41 -10.25 39.25 45.00
N ASN A 42 -11.04 40.27 44.67
CA ASN A 42 -11.37 40.64 43.28
C ASN A 42 -11.95 39.48 42.44
N GLY A 43 -12.66 38.55 43.08
CA GLY A 43 -13.29 37.38 42.44
C GLY A 43 -12.35 36.19 42.22
N TRP A 44 -11.05 36.29 42.56
CA TRP A 44 -10.09 35.22 42.27
C TRP A 44 -10.01 34.16 43.36
N ILE A 45 -10.11 32.89 42.95
CA ILE A 45 -9.88 31.71 43.78
C ILE A 45 -8.87 30.80 43.09
N SER A 46 -7.79 30.43 43.77
CA SER A 46 -6.82 29.44 43.27
C SER A 46 -7.12 28.05 43.82
N GLY A 47 -7.10 27.05 42.95
CA GLY A 47 -7.40 25.66 43.29
C GLY A 47 -6.80 24.66 42.30
N TYR A 48 -7.37 23.46 42.29
CA TYR A 48 -6.97 22.37 41.40
C TYR A 48 -8.13 21.38 41.16
N ARG A 49 -8.03 20.59 40.10
CA ARG A 49 -8.84 19.38 39.83
C ARG A 49 -7.99 18.14 40.07
N ASN A 50 -8.58 17.04 40.57
CA ASN A 50 -7.90 15.74 40.66
C ASN A 50 -8.41 14.80 39.56
N TYR A 51 -7.98 15.06 38.33
CA TYR A 51 -8.42 14.37 37.12
C TYR A 51 -8.47 12.84 37.25
N THR A 52 -7.45 12.23 37.85
CA THR A 52 -7.43 10.76 38.02
C THR A 52 -8.46 10.24 39.01
N GLN A 53 -8.77 11.02 40.05
CA GLN A 53 -9.79 10.64 41.02
C GLN A 53 -11.20 10.83 40.45
N ASP A 54 -11.35 11.80 39.55
CA ASP A 54 -12.62 12.20 38.97
C ASP A 54 -13.05 11.28 37.81
N GLY A 55 -12.30 10.19 37.52
CA GLY A 55 -12.62 9.19 36.48
C GLY A 55 -11.79 9.34 35.20
N GLY A 56 -11.28 10.55 34.94
CA GLY A 56 -10.73 10.92 33.63
C GLY A 56 -11.83 11.23 32.62
N GLY A 57 -11.47 11.81 31.47
CA GLY A 57 -12.42 12.41 30.52
C GLY A 57 -12.33 13.94 30.45
N ASP A 58 -13.11 14.59 29.58
CA ASP A 58 -13.16 16.06 29.45
C ASP A 58 -14.31 16.70 30.28
N ASP A 59 -15.01 15.87 31.05
CA ASP A 59 -16.16 16.10 31.95
C ASP A 59 -15.86 16.98 33.19
N TYR A 60 -15.42 18.23 33.01
CA TYR A 60 -15.11 19.11 34.15
C TYR A 60 -16.36 19.69 34.85
N ASN A 61 -16.74 19.13 36.01
CA ASN A 61 -17.80 19.72 36.83
C ASN A 61 -17.25 20.83 37.75
N ALA A 62 -17.51 22.10 37.42
CA ALA A 62 -17.01 23.24 38.21
C ALA A 62 -17.43 23.26 39.70
N THR A 63 -18.49 22.55 40.09
CA THR A 63 -18.92 22.49 41.50
C THR A 63 -18.29 21.32 42.25
N GLU A 64 -18.14 20.16 41.60
CA GLU A 64 -17.69 18.93 42.24
C GLU A 64 -16.18 18.72 42.13
N ASP A 65 -15.59 19.07 40.98
CA ASP A 65 -14.20 18.77 40.62
C ASP A 65 -13.22 19.86 41.08
N PHE A 66 -13.70 21.10 41.22
CA PHE A 66 -12.84 22.19 41.67
C PHE A 66 -12.61 22.17 43.18
N ILE A 67 -11.35 21.95 43.55
CA ILE A 67 -10.92 21.96 44.94
C ILE A 67 -10.11 23.24 45.21
N ALA A 68 -10.74 24.21 45.88
CA ALA A 68 -10.06 25.41 46.33
C ALA A 68 -8.92 25.08 47.31
N PHE A 69 -7.77 25.74 47.17
CA PHE A 69 -6.66 25.52 48.10
C PHE A 69 -6.98 26.00 49.52
N ASP A 70 -6.84 25.10 50.50
CA ASP A 70 -6.91 25.48 51.92
C ASP A 70 -5.65 26.25 52.34
N LYS A 71 -5.84 27.35 53.07
CA LYS A 71 -4.74 28.23 53.50
C LYS A 71 -3.77 27.55 54.46
N ASP A 72 -4.26 26.79 55.42
CA ASP A 72 -3.43 26.15 56.42
C ASP A 72 -2.67 24.95 55.83
N GLU A 73 -3.23 24.32 54.80
CA GLU A 73 -2.65 23.14 54.15
C GLU A 73 -1.74 23.49 52.97
N ALA A 74 -2.10 24.45 52.11
CA ALA A 74 -1.47 24.66 50.80
C ALA A 74 -0.72 25.99 50.65
N TRP A 75 -0.96 27.01 51.47
CA TRP A 75 -0.26 28.30 51.35
C TRP A 75 1.22 28.19 51.77
N ARG A 76 2.14 28.78 50.98
CA ARG A 76 3.60 28.75 51.25
C ARG A 76 4.24 30.12 51.46
N GLY A 77 3.44 31.19 51.44
CA GLY A 77 3.88 32.56 51.70
C GLY A 77 3.84 33.45 50.46
N ASP A 78 4.11 32.90 49.29
CA ASP A 78 4.09 33.59 47.99
C ASP A 78 3.41 32.77 46.87
N PHE A 79 2.96 31.55 47.18
CA PHE A 79 2.24 30.67 46.24
C PHE A 79 1.43 29.59 46.96
N TRP A 80 0.53 28.95 46.20
CA TRP A 80 -0.28 27.81 46.62
C TRP A 80 0.33 26.49 46.14
N ARG A 81 0.36 25.47 47.00
CA ARG A 81 0.86 24.13 46.66
C ARG A 81 0.32 23.04 47.59
N LEU A 82 -0.24 21.96 47.05
CA LEU A 82 -0.82 20.85 47.84
C LEU A 82 0.17 20.20 48.80
N ALA A 83 1.24 19.61 48.28
CA ALA A 83 2.21 18.96 49.13
C ALA A 83 3.26 19.97 49.66
N PRO A 84 3.57 19.99 50.97
CA PRO A 84 4.64 20.85 51.51
C PRO A 84 6.04 20.43 51.01
N SER A 85 6.20 19.18 50.57
CA SER A 85 7.39 18.66 49.88
C SER A 85 7.06 17.36 49.15
N GLY A 86 7.56 17.18 47.92
CA GLY A 86 7.27 16.00 47.09
C GLY A 86 6.01 16.18 46.21
N ALA A 87 5.64 15.12 45.50
CA ALA A 87 4.42 15.07 44.70
C ALA A 87 3.17 14.84 45.60
N PRO A 88 1.96 15.22 45.14
CA PRO A 88 1.68 15.91 43.87
C PRO A 88 2.24 17.34 43.84
N TRP A 89 2.77 17.76 42.68
CA TRP A 89 3.49 19.03 42.50
C TRP A 89 2.58 20.23 42.17
N THR A 90 1.27 20.00 42.15
CA THR A 90 0.22 20.97 41.81
C THR A 90 0.40 22.30 42.55
N LEU A 91 0.59 23.37 41.77
CA LEU A 91 0.96 24.69 42.28
C LEU A 91 0.43 25.84 41.43
N VAL A 92 0.08 26.95 42.08
CA VAL A 92 -0.30 28.22 41.45
C VAL A 92 0.45 29.39 42.11
N LYS A 93 1.14 30.20 41.29
CA LYS A 93 1.79 31.49 41.61
C LYS A 93 1.07 32.64 40.92
N SER A 94 1.50 33.88 41.14
CA SER A 94 0.95 35.04 40.45
C SER A 94 0.98 34.91 38.92
N ASP A 95 2.09 34.46 38.34
CA ASP A 95 2.32 34.42 36.88
C ASP A 95 2.74 33.04 36.35
N SER A 96 2.72 32.01 37.18
CA SER A 96 3.13 30.66 36.80
C SER A 96 2.33 29.60 37.54
N GLY A 97 2.28 28.40 37.00
CA GLY A 97 1.62 27.23 37.55
C GLY A 97 2.42 25.97 37.28
N HIS A 98 1.98 24.88 37.91
CA HIS A 98 2.52 23.55 37.66
C HIS A 98 1.37 22.55 37.85
N PRO A 99 0.92 21.85 36.79
CA PRO A 99 0.01 20.71 36.91
C PRO A 99 0.78 19.46 37.39
N ASN A 100 0.11 18.45 37.92
CA ASN A 100 0.78 17.17 38.23
C ASN A 100 0.44 16.15 37.15
N GLY A 101 1.42 15.53 36.50
CA GLY A 101 1.20 14.38 35.62
C GLY A 101 1.26 13.04 36.38
N THR A 102 0.88 11.95 35.71
CA THR A 102 0.84 10.59 36.29
C THR A 102 2.23 9.99 36.58
N ASN A 103 3.30 10.68 36.16
CA ASN A 103 4.69 10.24 36.31
C ASN A 103 5.25 10.31 37.75
N SER A 104 4.48 10.84 38.70
CA SER A 104 4.94 11.10 40.06
C SER A 104 3.90 10.68 41.10
N ALA A 105 4.34 9.89 42.10
CA ALA A 105 3.49 9.39 43.20
C ALA A 105 2.62 10.51 43.83
N PRO A 106 1.29 10.39 43.90
CA PRO A 106 0.51 9.15 43.86
C PRO A 106 0.20 8.57 42.46
N ASN A 107 0.80 9.11 41.39
CA ASN A 107 0.51 8.79 39.99
C ASN A 107 -0.88 9.28 39.55
N GLU A 108 -1.29 10.40 40.12
CA GLU A 108 -2.54 11.10 39.80
C GLU A 108 -2.24 12.30 38.91
N GLU A 109 -3.09 12.56 37.94
CA GLU A 109 -3.11 13.78 37.13
C GLU A 109 -3.90 14.87 37.86
N HIS A 110 -3.30 16.04 38.08
CA HIS A 110 -3.95 17.20 38.68
C HIS A 110 -3.82 18.43 37.78
N TRP A 111 -4.93 19.14 37.57
CA TRP A 111 -4.92 20.41 36.85
C TRP A 111 -4.80 21.58 37.83
N ALA A 112 -3.99 22.58 37.50
CA ALA A 112 -3.86 23.78 38.34
C ALA A 112 -4.82 24.86 37.84
N ILE A 113 -5.69 25.39 38.71
CA ILE A 113 -6.85 26.19 38.28
C ILE A 113 -6.82 27.60 38.88
N ARG A 114 -7.13 28.59 38.03
CA ARG A 114 -7.50 29.96 38.42
C ARG A 114 -8.98 30.18 38.13
N ARG A 115 -9.78 30.24 39.20
CA ARG A 115 -11.20 30.58 39.13
C ARG A 115 -11.41 32.07 39.29
N TRP A 116 -12.25 32.65 38.44
CA TRP A 116 -12.84 33.97 38.65
C TRP A 116 -14.35 33.84 38.86
N GLU A 117 -14.87 34.40 39.94
CA GLU A 117 -16.30 34.45 40.25
C GLU A 117 -16.82 35.88 40.00
N SER A 118 -17.86 36.00 39.17
CA SER A 118 -18.39 37.28 38.74
C SER A 118 -19.23 37.96 39.82
N ASP A 119 -19.01 39.27 39.98
CA ASP A 119 -19.84 40.15 40.82
C ASP A 119 -20.82 41.01 40.01
N ARG A 120 -20.95 40.76 38.70
CA ARG A 120 -21.67 41.60 37.75
C ARG A 120 -22.32 40.79 36.64
N GLU A 121 -23.20 41.45 35.91
CA GLU A 121 -23.82 40.95 34.69
C GLU A 121 -23.35 41.77 33.47
N GLY A 122 -23.25 41.12 32.31
CA GLY A 122 -22.98 41.75 31.02
C GLY A 122 -21.91 41.03 30.17
N PRO A 123 -21.76 41.45 28.90
CA PRO A 123 -20.76 40.90 27.98
C PRO A 123 -19.34 41.26 28.42
N LEU A 124 -18.48 40.27 28.61
CA LEU A 124 -17.08 40.44 29.00
C LEU A 124 -16.13 39.70 28.06
N ALA A 125 -14.94 40.26 27.87
CA ALA A 125 -13.85 39.62 27.14
C ALA A 125 -12.88 38.94 28.12
N PHE A 126 -12.61 37.65 27.90
CA PHE A 126 -11.68 36.84 28.68
C PHE A 126 -10.44 36.55 27.86
N THR A 127 -9.40 37.35 28.06
CA THR A 127 -8.10 37.12 27.42
C THR A 127 -7.25 36.22 28.29
N TRP A 128 -7.03 34.98 27.85
CA TRP A 128 -6.14 34.04 28.53
C TRP A 128 -4.87 33.79 27.73
N SER A 129 -3.84 33.31 28.40
CA SER A 129 -2.52 33.14 27.80
C SER A 129 -1.79 31.97 28.42
N LEU A 130 -1.06 31.22 27.60
CA LEU A 130 -0.31 30.03 27.98
C LEU A 130 1.05 30.02 27.30
N ARG A 131 2.14 29.73 28.02
CA ARG A 131 3.45 29.39 27.41
C ARG A 131 4.32 28.55 28.34
N GLU A 132 5.18 27.75 27.74
CA GLU A 132 6.09 26.88 28.48
C GLU A 132 7.32 27.66 28.96
N GLN A 133 7.60 27.69 30.27
CA GLN A 133 8.80 28.39 30.76
C GLN A 133 10.02 27.47 30.76
N ASN A 134 9.81 26.15 30.79
CA ASN A 134 10.87 25.16 30.79
C ASN A 134 10.74 24.20 29.60
N LEU A 135 11.52 24.53 28.57
CA LEU A 135 11.49 23.87 27.25
C LEU A 135 12.08 22.45 27.22
N ASN A 136 12.23 21.78 28.37
CA ASN A 136 12.73 20.41 28.44
C ASN A 136 11.61 19.35 28.58
N GLY A 137 10.33 19.77 28.65
CA GLY A 137 9.16 18.90 28.67
C GLY A 137 8.52 18.68 27.28
N SER A 138 7.42 17.92 27.28
CA SER A 138 6.54 17.63 26.14
C SER A 138 5.53 18.75 25.85
N GLY A 139 5.34 19.67 26.79
CA GLY A 139 4.54 20.90 26.64
C GLY A 139 3.52 21.06 27.77
N VAL A 140 2.57 21.97 27.58
CA VAL A 140 1.41 22.16 28.46
C VAL A 140 0.14 22.40 27.68
N GLY A 141 -0.97 21.97 28.26
CA GLY A 141 -2.32 22.29 27.84
C GLY A 141 -2.95 23.32 28.76
N GLY A 142 -3.94 24.03 28.24
CA GLY A 142 -4.81 24.89 29.02
C GLY A 142 -6.24 24.84 28.48
N SER A 143 -7.19 24.98 29.38
CA SER A 143 -8.61 24.98 29.06
C SER A 143 -9.35 26.05 29.85
N LEU A 144 -10.29 26.72 29.20
CA LEU A 144 -11.16 27.75 29.74
C LEU A 144 -12.56 27.17 29.85
N HIS A 145 -13.15 27.25 31.04
CA HIS A 145 -14.50 26.73 31.28
C HIS A 145 -15.40 27.82 31.86
N HIS A 146 -16.65 27.88 31.43
CA HIS A 146 -17.71 28.75 31.96
C HIS A 146 -18.75 27.87 32.65
N ASN A 147 -18.92 28.05 33.96
CA ASN A 147 -19.84 27.25 34.79
C ASN A 147 -19.63 25.71 34.70
N GLY A 148 -18.45 25.26 34.27
CA GLY A 148 -18.10 23.84 34.09
C GLY A 148 -17.94 23.47 32.62
N VAL A 149 -18.70 24.10 31.73
CA VAL A 149 -18.67 23.83 30.29
C VAL A 149 -17.35 24.31 29.69
N LEU A 150 -16.67 23.46 28.92
CA LEU A 150 -15.46 23.81 28.18
C LEU A 150 -15.80 24.77 27.05
N VAL A 151 -15.19 25.96 27.02
CA VAL A 151 -15.48 26.99 26.01
C VAL A 151 -14.28 27.34 25.12
N ASP A 152 -13.05 27.08 25.56
CA ASP A 152 -11.84 27.21 24.72
C ASP A 152 -10.72 26.32 25.28
N SER A 153 -9.92 25.69 24.42
CA SER A 153 -8.80 24.84 24.84
C SER A 153 -7.61 24.93 23.88
N GLY A 154 -6.40 24.73 24.38
CA GLY A 154 -5.21 24.75 23.54
C GLY A 154 -3.94 24.33 24.26
N ALA A 155 -2.97 23.84 23.50
CA ALA A 155 -1.69 23.38 24.02
C ALA A 155 -0.50 24.07 23.34
N THR A 156 0.63 24.14 24.04
CA THR A 156 1.89 24.64 23.49
C THR A 156 3.09 23.98 24.16
N ASP A 157 4.12 23.71 23.38
CA ASP A 157 5.44 23.25 23.81
C ASP A 157 6.50 24.37 23.70
N THR A 158 6.06 25.61 23.42
CA THR A 158 6.94 26.74 23.11
C THR A 158 7.01 27.79 24.21
N GLY A 159 8.14 28.48 24.28
CA GLY A 159 8.34 29.60 25.20
C GLY A 159 7.70 30.92 24.78
N GLU A 160 7.23 31.04 23.54
CA GLU A 160 6.41 32.18 23.09
C GLU A 160 4.96 31.96 23.53
N GLY A 161 4.44 30.75 23.32
CA GLY A 161 3.07 30.36 23.64
C GLY A 161 2.02 31.12 22.83
N PHE A 162 0.85 31.33 23.41
CA PHE A 162 -0.25 32.06 22.78
C PHE A 162 -1.06 32.92 23.78
N SER A 163 -1.84 33.83 23.21
CA SER A 163 -2.88 34.58 23.90
C SER A 163 -4.14 34.56 23.02
N ARG A 164 -5.29 34.25 23.62
CA ARG A 164 -6.59 34.22 22.93
C ARG A 164 -7.63 34.93 23.79
N THR A 165 -8.65 35.47 23.14
CA THR A 165 -9.76 36.17 23.78
C THR A 165 -11.04 35.42 23.45
N TYR A 166 -11.79 35.06 24.50
CA TYR A 166 -13.10 34.44 24.40
C TYR A 166 -14.13 35.39 25.01
N PHE A 167 -15.29 35.54 24.38
CA PHE A 167 -16.34 36.48 24.81
C PHE A 167 -17.49 35.72 25.49
N ILE A 168 -17.97 36.23 26.62
CA ILE A 168 -19.02 35.58 27.41
C ILE A 168 -20.03 36.62 27.90
N ASN A 169 -21.32 36.32 27.77
CA ASN A 169 -22.38 37.04 28.47
C ASN A 169 -22.43 36.49 29.91
N ILE A 170 -21.84 37.23 30.84
CA ILE A 170 -21.67 36.81 32.23
C ILE A 170 -22.88 37.22 33.06
N GLU A 171 -23.30 36.37 34.00
CA GLU A 171 -24.25 36.68 35.08
C GLU A 171 -23.55 36.87 36.44
N VAL A 172 -24.29 37.45 37.41
CA VAL A 172 -23.79 37.56 38.79
C VAL A 172 -23.71 36.17 39.42
N GLY A 173 -22.51 35.76 39.81
CA GLY A 173 -22.24 34.45 40.41
C GLY A 173 -21.68 33.41 39.44
N ASP A 174 -21.60 33.72 38.15
CA ASP A 174 -20.93 32.85 37.18
C ASP A 174 -19.47 32.63 37.55
N VAL A 175 -18.98 31.43 37.26
CA VAL A 175 -17.58 31.04 37.44
C VAL A 175 -16.91 30.82 36.10
N VAL A 176 -15.71 31.39 35.94
CA VAL A 176 -14.85 31.13 34.79
C VAL A 176 -13.52 30.57 35.28
N ASP A 177 -13.21 29.36 34.85
CA ASP A 177 -12.03 28.60 35.26
C ASP A 177 -11.02 28.51 34.13
N LEU A 178 -9.82 29.04 34.37
CA LEU A 178 -8.66 28.73 33.54
C LEU A 178 -7.87 27.59 34.20
N ALA A 179 -7.94 26.41 33.60
CA ALA A 179 -7.19 25.23 34.00
C ALA A 179 -5.88 25.10 33.20
N LEU A 180 -4.82 24.69 33.89
CA LEU A 180 -3.53 24.33 33.33
C LEU A 180 -3.36 22.81 33.48
N THR A 181 -3.14 22.10 32.37
CA THR A 181 -3.09 20.63 32.30
C THR A 181 -1.66 20.17 31.93
N PRO A 182 -1.25 18.94 32.30
CA PRO A 182 0.06 18.41 31.93
C PRO A 182 0.12 17.95 30.47
N VAL A 183 -0.99 18.00 29.71
CA VAL A 183 -1.08 17.43 28.36
C VAL A 183 -0.63 18.46 27.32
N GLY A 184 0.59 18.31 26.82
CA GLY A 184 1.13 19.13 25.73
C GLY A 184 0.57 18.73 24.34
N PRO A 185 1.04 19.39 23.25
CA PRO A 185 0.61 19.11 21.88
C PRO A 185 0.82 17.67 21.38
N ASN A 186 1.63 16.87 22.07
CA ASN A 186 1.89 15.47 21.73
C ASN A 186 0.97 14.48 22.49
N GLY A 187 0.02 14.97 23.29
CA GLY A 187 -0.92 14.14 24.05
C GLY A 187 -0.32 13.40 25.25
N ASP A 188 0.95 13.64 25.59
CA ASP A 188 1.61 12.93 26.69
C ASP A 188 1.14 13.43 28.06
N ARG A 189 0.33 12.61 28.73
CA ARG A 189 -0.16 12.83 30.12
C ARG A 189 0.88 12.55 31.19
N SER A 190 1.99 11.92 30.81
CA SER A 190 3.12 11.62 31.68
C SER A 190 4.04 12.82 31.84
N ASP A 191 3.74 13.97 31.22
CA ASP A 191 4.61 15.13 31.30
C ASP A 191 4.55 15.77 32.69
N GLY A 192 5.73 16.14 33.17
CA GLY A 192 5.91 16.84 34.43
C GLY A 192 6.26 18.29 34.15
N SER A 193 5.37 19.04 33.49
CA SER A 193 5.58 20.43 33.08
C SER A 193 6.17 21.25 34.23
N ASP A 194 7.47 21.55 34.18
CA ASP A 194 8.27 21.99 35.32
C ASP A 194 8.28 23.53 35.50
N GLY A 195 7.10 24.11 35.26
CA GLY A 195 6.74 25.50 35.48
C GLY A 195 6.28 26.18 34.19
N SER A 196 4.99 26.51 34.11
CA SER A 196 4.39 27.10 32.90
C SER A 196 3.71 28.42 33.24
N PHE A 197 3.71 29.37 32.31
CA PHE A 197 3.01 30.63 32.47
C PHE A 197 1.57 30.42 32.05
N PHE A 198 0.63 30.84 32.89
CA PHE A 198 -0.78 30.88 32.54
C PHE A 198 -1.46 32.04 33.27
N SER A 199 -2.29 32.79 32.57
CA SER A 199 -2.96 33.98 33.08
C SER A 199 -4.26 34.26 32.34
N MET A 200 -5.22 34.85 33.05
CA MET A 200 -6.48 35.37 32.52
C MET A 200 -6.66 36.84 32.90
N ILE A 201 -7.14 37.64 31.94
CA ILE A 201 -7.52 39.05 32.05
C ILE A 201 -8.98 39.16 31.62
N VAL A 202 -9.76 39.93 32.38
CA VAL A 202 -11.19 40.18 32.12
C VAL A 202 -11.39 41.67 31.91
N ASP A 203 -12.07 42.06 30.84
CA ASP A 203 -12.40 43.45 30.52
C ASP A 203 -13.80 43.61 29.89
N ASP A 204 -14.30 44.85 29.82
CA ASP A 204 -15.62 45.21 29.27
C ASP A 204 -15.58 45.70 27.81
N GLU A 205 -14.51 45.45 27.06
CA GLU A 205 -14.40 45.86 25.66
C GLU A 205 -15.04 44.83 24.72
N VAL A 206 -16.37 44.84 24.65
CA VAL A 206 -17.15 43.93 23.78
C VAL A 206 -18.04 44.73 22.83
N ASN A 207 -17.96 44.43 21.53
CA ASN A 207 -18.89 44.98 20.53
C ASN A 207 -20.20 44.18 20.52
N ASP A 208 -21.19 44.66 19.77
CA ASP A 208 -22.51 44.01 19.69
C ASP A 208 -22.39 42.62 19.05
N THR A 209 -21.39 42.44 18.17
CA THR A 209 -20.92 41.15 17.66
C THR A 209 -19.40 41.02 17.77
N GLU A 210 -18.93 39.82 18.09
CA GLU A 210 -17.52 39.43 18.08
C GLU A 210 -17.35 38.05 17.43
N THR A 211 -16.10 37.65 17.17
CA THR A 211 -15.79 36.31 16.65
C THR A 211 -15.00 35.56 17.71
N GLN A 212 -15.47 34.37 18.08
CA GLN A 212 -14.78 33.47 19.00
C GLN A 212 -13.54 32.85 18.35
N PRO A 213 -12.62 32.25 19.13
CA PRO A 213 -11.41 31.61 18.61
C PRO A 213 -11.65 30.49 17.58
N ASP A 214 -12.78 29.79 17.66
CA ASP A 214 -13.20 28.73 16.72
C ASP A 214 -13.80 29.27 15.41
N GLY A 215 -14.09 30.58 15.34
CA GLY A 215 -14.71 31.23 14.20
C GLY A 215 -16.22 31.47 14.34
N SER A 216 -16.87 30.96 15.39
CA SER A 216 -18.28 31.20 15.69
C SER A 216 -18.53 32.67 16.06
N SER A 217 -19.78 33.13 15.87
CA SER A 217 -20.17 34.49 16.20
C SER A 217 -20.62 34.58 17.65
N PHE A 218 -20.08 35.54 18.40
CA PHE A 218 -20.58 35.92 19.73
C PHE A 218 -21.51 37.13 19.59
N ILE A 219 -22.67 37.04 20.24
CA ILE A 219 -23.65 38.13 20.28
C ILE A 219 -23.75 38.66 21.70
N SER A 220 -23.54 39.96 21.84
CA SER A 220 -23.63 40.64 23.12
C SER A 220 -25.07 40.66 23.63
N ALA A 221 -25.29 40.36 24.92
CA ALA A 221 -26.59 40.53 25.58
C ALA A 221 -27.07 42.00 25.62
N THR A 222 -26.23 42.95 25.21
CA THR A 222 -26.60 44.36 25.04
C THR A 222 -26.59 44.81 23.58
N ALA A 223 -26.67 43.87 22.64
CA ALA A 223 -26.83 44.18 21.22
C ALA A 223 -28.08 45.03 21.00
N ASP A 224 -28.04 45.90 19.99
CA ASP A 224 -29.19 46.71 19.60
C ASP A 224 -30.31 45.78 19.06
N ASP A 225 -31.57 46.13 19.35
CA ASP A 225 -32.82 45.53 18.88
C ASP A 225 -33.65 46.72 18.36
N ASP A 226 -33.54 47.01 17.06
CA ASP A 226 -34.09 48.22 16.42
C ASP A 226 -35.61 48.09 16.17
N ASP A 227 -36.15 46.88 16.12
CA ASP A 227 -37.55 46.60 15.82
C ASP A 227 -38.41 46.25 17.07
N ASP A 228 -37.76 46.14 18.24
CA ASP A 228 -38.32 45.93 19.58
C ASP A 228 -39.11 44.61 19.72
N ASP A 229 -38.74 43.57 18.97
CA ASP A 229 -39.45 42.28 19.00
C ASP A 229 -38.88 41.28 20.04
N GLY A 230 -37.69 41.56 20.58
CA GLY A 230 -37.02 40.76 21.60
C GLY A 230 -35.85 39.92 21.08
N LEU A 231 -35.64 39.88 19.77
CA LEU A 231 -34.44 39.37 19.12
C LEU A 231 -33.46 40.53 18.88
N SER A 232 -32.16 40.25 18.89
CA SER A 232 -31.18 41.31 18.61
C SER A 232 -30.91 41.40 17.11
N ASP A 233 -30.71 42.63 16.59
CA ASP A 233 -30.36 42.89 15.19
C ASP A 233 -29.14 42.04 14.76
N ALA A 234 -28.22 41.83 15.69
CA ALA A 234 -27.00 41.06 15.50
C ALA A 234 -27.27 39.57 15.21
N TRP A 235 -28.26 38.98 15.88
CA TRP A 235 -28.66 37.59 15.71
C TRP A 235 -29.47 37.43 14.42
N GLU A 236 -30.43 38.32 14.20
CA GLU A 236 -31.23 38.33 12.98
C GLU A 236 -30.39 38.53 11.72
N GLU A 237 -29.35 39.37 11.74
CA GLU A 237 -28.49 39.56 10.56
C GLU A 237 -27.59 38.35 10.26
N ILE A 238 -27.38 37.44 11.22
CA ILE A 238 -26.63 36.18 11.02
C ILE A 238 -27.50 35.19 10.24
N TYR A 239 -28.72 34.95 10.70
CA TYR A 239 -29.60 33.92 10.15
C TYR A 239 -30.54 34.45 9.05
N ALA A 240 -30.85 35.75 9.06
CA ALA A 240 -31.67 36.45 8.06
C ALA A 240 -31.01 37.76 7.54
N PRO A 241 -29.85 37.67 6.86
CA PRO A 241 -29.05 38.83 6.48
C PRO A 241 -29.82 39.84 5.61
N GLY A 242 -29.98 41.05 6.14
CA GLY A 242 -30.62 42.20 5.50
C GLY A 242 -32.13 42.28 5.70
N ASP A 243 -32.72 41.41 6.51
CA ASP A 243 -34.15 41.38 6.83
C ASP A 243 -34.40 41.07 8.33
N LEU A 244 -34.30 42.11 9.16
CA LEU A 244 -34.65 42.14 10.60
C LEU A 244 -36.17 41.99 10.84
N SER A 245 -36.85 41.16 10.07
CA SER A 245 -38.27 40.86 10.24
C SER A 245 -38.65 39.47 9.74
N ALA A 246 -37.64 38.71 9.30
CA ALA A 246 -37.80 37.32 8.89
C ALA A 246 -37.97 36.41 10.11
N LEU A 247 -37.19 36.66 11.16
CA LEU A 247 -37.33 36.07 12.49
C LEU A 247 -38.19 37.00 13.36
N ASN A 248 -38.86 36.46 14.37
CA ASN A 248 -39.81 37.21 15.17
C ASN A 248 -39.87 36.75 16.64
N GLY A 249 -39.47 37.63 17.55
CA GLY A 249 -39.43 37.40 19.00
C GLY A 249 -40.80 37.33 19.71
N ASP A 250 -41.91 37.10 19.01
CA ASP A 250 -43.25 37.05 19.60
C ASP A 250 -43.58 35.76 20.39
N GLY A 251 -42.69 34.77 20.34
CA GLY A 251 -42.83 33.46 20.98
C GLY A 251 -43.89 32.57 20.32
N VAL A 252 -44.16 32.78 19.02
CA VAL A 252 -45.09 32.00 18.21
C VAL A 252 -44.55 31.72 16.81
N ALA A 253 -43.76 32.64 16.23
CA ALA A 253 -42.98 32.35 15.03
C ALA A 253 -41.96 31.25 15.33
N ASP A 254 -41.80 30.36 14.36
CA ASP A 254 -41.04 29.11 14.39
C ASP A 254 -40.64 28.95 12.92
N TYR A 255 -39.38 29.27 12.62
CA TYR A 255 -38.92 29.53 11.27
C TYR A 255 -38.55 28.25 10.51
N ASP A 256 -38.05 27.23 11.19
CA ASP A 256 -37.66 25.93 10.65
C ASP A 256 -38.71 24.82 10.85
N GLU A 257 -39.76 25.09 11.64
CA GLU A 257 -40.92 24.22 11.91
C GLU A 257 -40.60 22.98 12.78
N ASP A 258 -39.60 23.05 13.67
CA ASP A 258 -39.22 21.97 14.61
C ASP A 258 -40.13 21.89 15.86
N GLY A 259 -40.73 23.03 16.24
CA GLY A 259 -41.60 23.15 17.40
C GLY A 259 -41.12 24.12 18.49
N LEU A 260 -39.89 24.62 18.40
CA LEU A 260 -39.39 25.78 19.14
C LEU A 260 -39.73 27.07 18.40
N SER A 261 -40.06 28.12 19.14
CA SER A 261 -40.21 29.45 18.53
C SER A 261 -38.86 30.14 18.34
N ASP A 262 -38.76 31.09 17.39
CA ASP A 262 -37.54 31.90 17.16
C ASP A 262 -36.99 32.53 18.45
N LEU A 263 -37.89 32.87 19.39
CA LEU A 263 -37.52 33.37 20.72
C LEU A 263 -36.96 32.26 21.63
N GLU A 264 -37.54 31.07 21.61
CA GLU A 264 -37.03 29.91 22.35
C GLU A 264 -35.66 29.50 21.81
N GLU A 265 -35.49 29.45 20.50
CA GLU A 265 -34.21 29.16 19.85
C GLU A 265 -33.14 30.18 20.21
N PHE A 266 -33.47 31.47 20.14
CA PHE A 266 -32.58 32.54 20.62
C PHE A 266 -32.17 32.37 22.09
N ASN A 267 -33.07 31.89 22.95
CA ASN A 267 -32.77 31.68 24.36
C ASN A 267 -31.99 30.39 24.63
N ASN A 268 -32.21 29.34 23.84
CA ASN A 268 -31.54 28.05 23.95
C ASN A 268 -30.25 27.99 23.14
N LYS A 269 -29.97 29.02 22.33
CA LYS A 269 -28.79 29.16 21.45
C LYS A 269 -28.78 28.18 20.29
N THR A 270 -29.95 27.73 19.87
CA THR A 270 -30.12 26.86 18.71
C THR A 270 -30.24 27.68 17.42
N ASN A 271 -30.15 27.01 16.27
CA ASN A 271 -30.11 27.62 14.96
C ASN A 271 -31.52 27.72 14.34
N PRO A 272 -32.08 28.93 14.20
CA PRO A 272 -33.46 29.12 13.74
C PRO A 272 -33.74 28.75 12.28
N ASP A 273 -32.74 28.31 11.51
CA ASP A 273 -32.89 27.85 10.12
C ASP A 273 -32.68 26.32 10.00
N GLU A 274 -32.43 25.60 11.10
CA GLU A 274 -32.12 24.17 11.11
C GLU A 274 -32.76 23.49 12.34
N SER A 275 -33.65 22.54 12.09
CA SER A 275 -34.44 21.86 13.14
C SER A 275 -33.63 20.99 14.10
N ASP A 276 -32.37 20.73 13.78
CA ASP A 276 -31.43 19.88 14.49
C ASP A 276 -30.10 20.65 14.43
N THR A 277 -29.76 21.34 15.51
CA THR A 277 -28.68 22.34 15.52
C THR A 277 -27.29 21.71 15.50
N ASP A 278 -27.11 20.54 16.10
CA ASP A 278 -25.82 19.85 16.18
C ASP A 278 -25.69 18.63 15.27
N GLU A 279 -26.73 18.34 14.48
CA GLU A 279 -26.81 17.34 13.43
C GLU A 279 -26.67 15.90 13.94
N ASP A 280 -27.15 15.62 15.16
CA ASP A 280 -27.04 14.31 15.82
C ASP A 280 -28.23 13.37 15.51
N GLY A 281 -29.31 13.91 14.92
CA GLY A 281 -30.50 13.17 14.54
C GLY A 281 -31.72 13.40 15.44
N LEU A 282 -31.61 14.14 16.53
CA LEU A 282 -32.73 14.66 17.32
C LEU A 282 -33.02 16.11 16.94
N ASP A 283 -34.29 16.49 16.96
CA ASP A 283 -34.65 17.90 16.80
C ASP A 283 -34.49 18.66 18.12
N ASP A 284 -34.15 19.95 18.03
CA ASP A 284 -33.84 20.79 19.20
C ASP A 284 -35.00 20.78 20.21
N PHE A 285 -36.24 20.72 19.72
CA PHE A 285 -37.44 20.56 20.55
C PHE A 285 -37.43 19.26 21.36
N ALA A 286 -37.16 18.11 20.74
CA ALA A 286 -37.15 16.79 21.39
C ALA A 286 -36.05 16.70 22.45
N GLU A 287 -34.87 17.23 22.16
CA GLU A 287 -33.76 17.27 23.10
C GLU A 287 -34.12 18.06 24.36
N ILE A 288 -34.73 19.24 24.20
CA ILE A 288 -35.10 20.09 25.34
C ILE A 288 -36.28 19.54 26.14
N ASP A 289 -37.40 19.16 25.49
CA ASP A 289 -38.66 18.83 26.19
C ASP A 289 -38.82 17.34 26.48
N GLU A 290 -38.24 16.45 25.66
CA GLU A 290 -38.43 15.00 25.76
C GLU A 290 -37.24 14.29 26.42
N HIS A 291 -36.00 14.64 26.05
CA HIS A 291 -34.80 13.91 26.44
C HIS A 291 -33.94 14.62 27.51
N SER A 292 -34.08 15.93 27.65
CA SER A 292 -33.24 16.78 28.51
C SER A 292 -31.75 16.75 28.14
N SER A 293 -31.43 16.49 26.87
CA SER A 293 -30.10 16.64 26.28
C SER A 293 -29.80 18.11 25.91
N ASP A 294 -28.54 18.42 25.55
CA ASP A 294 -28.10 19.74 25.12
C ASP A 294 -28.13 19.84 23.59
N PRO A 295 -29.06 20.61 22.98
CA PRO A 295 -29.27 20.68 21.53
C PRO A 295 -28.18 21.43 20.76
N THR A 296 -27.01 21.57 21.35
CA THR A 296 -25.85 22.19 20.73
C THR A 296 -24.61 21.32 20.89
N ASN A 297 -24.79 20.11 21.41
CA ASN A 297 -23.75 19.14 21.69
C ASN A 297 -24.24 17.72 21.33
N PRO A 298 -23.75 17.14 20.23
CA PRO A 298 -24.31 15.91 19.65
C PRO A 298 -24.04 14.64 20.47
N ASP A 299 -23.44 14.76 21.67
CA ASP A 299 -23.13 13.69 22.63
C ASP A 299 -23.12 14.34 24.02
N THR A 300 -24.29 14.42 24.66
CA THR A 300 -24.52 15.24 25.86
C THR A 300 -23.75 14.73 27.08
N ASP A 301 -23.63 13.42 27.25
CA ASP A 301 -22.95 12.83 28.40
C ASP A 301 -21.51 12.37 28.14
N GLY A 302 -21.06 12.44 26.89
CA GLY A 302 -19.68 12.27 26.46
C GLY A 302 -19.22 10.82 26.47
N ASP A 303 -20.13 9.86 26.31
CA ASP A 303 -19.82 8.43 26.34
C ASP A 303 -19.37 7.87 24.97
N GLY A 304 -19.50 8.68 23.91
CA GLY A 304 -19.10 8.37 22.54
C GLY A 304 -20.23 7.86 21.64
N ILE A 305 -21.47 7.85 22.10
CA ILE A 305 -22.69 7.65 21.29
C ILE A 305 -23.38 9.01 21.14
N ALA A 306 -23.96 9.28 19.96
CA ALA A 306 -24.75 10.50 19.77
C ALA A 306 -26.12 10.39 20.47
N ASP A 307 -26.67 11.49 20.99
CA ASP A 307 -27.91 11.45 21.77
C ASP A 307 -29.08 10.85 20.94
N GLY A 308 -29.13 11.16 19.64
CA GLY A 308 -30.06 10.55 18.69
C GLY A 308 -29.90 9.04 18.51
N ASP A 309 -28.66 8.55 18.42
CA ASP A 309 -28.37 7.12 18.29
C ASP A 309 -28.78 6.35 19.56
N GLU A 310 -28.64 6.95 20.73
CA GLU A 310 -29.05 6.36 22.01
C GLU A 310 -30.58 6.23 22.13
N VAL A 311 -31.31 7.26 21.72
CA VAL A 311 -32.77 7.28 21.75
C VAL A 311 -33.38 6.29 20.74
N GLU A 312 -32.80 6.20 19.55
CA GLU A 312 -33.26 5.29 18.50
C GLU A 312 -32.72 3.84 18.63
N GLY A 313 -31.71 3.62 19.47
CA GLY A 313 -31.04 2.33 19.67
C GLY A 313 -31.95 1.18 20.16
N ASP A 314 -31.50 -0.07 19.93
CA ASP A 314 -32.12 -1.29 20.48
C ASP A 314 -31.04 -2.19 21.13
N PRO A 315 -30.93 -2.19 22.47
CA PRO A 315 -31.78 -1.48 23.42
C PRO A 315 -31.48 0.04 23.47
N PRO A 316 -32.47 0.89 23.79
CA PRO A 316 -32.25 2.32 23.94
C PRO A 316 -31.53 2.64 25.26
N THR A 317 -30.58 3.56 25.20
CA THR A 317 -29.79 4.07 26.33
C THR A 317 -30.22 5.50 26.69
N SER A 318 -29.48 6.18 27.55
CA SER A 318 -29.88 7.46 28.13
C SER A 318 -28.91 8.56 27.71
N PRO A 319 -29.34 9.59 26.93
CA PRO A 319 -28.48 10.67 26.42
C PRO A 319 -27.98 11.66 27.47
N THR A 320 -28.04 11.29 28.75
CA THR A 320 -27.62 12.13 29.87
C THR A 320 -26.98 11.31 30.98
N ASP A 321 -26.77 10.01 30.76
CA ASP A 321 -26.23 9.06 31.73
C ASP A 321 -25.35 8.02 31.03
N SER A 322 -24.05 8.29 31.01
CA SER A 322 -23.06 7.51 30.27
C SER A 322 -22.91 6.04 30.69
N ASP A 323 -23.60 5.56 31.73
CA ASP A 323 -23.65 4.16 32.18
C ASP A 323 -25.10 3.85 32.58
N THR A 324 -25.94 3.53 31.59
CA THR A 324 -27.39 3.41 31.74
C THR A 324 -27.80 2.37 32.80
N ASP A 325 -27.01 1.30 32.98
CA ASP A 325 -27.34 0.21 33.90
C ASP A 325 -26.57 0.22 35.24
N GLY A 326 -25.52 1.03 35.33
CA GLY A 326 -24.73 1.29 36.52
C GLY A 326 -23.76 0.17 36.90
N ASP A 327 -23.27 -0.61 35.95
CA ASP A 327 -22.31 -1.70 36.19
C ASP A 327 -20.83 -1.27 36.17
N GLY A 328 -20.57 -0.03 35.71
CA GLY A 328 -19.26 0.61 35.66
C GLY A 328 -18.54 0.53 34.31
N PHE A 329 -19.22 0.12 33.23
CA PHE A 329 -18.82 0.33 31.84
C PHE A 329 -19.76 1.37 31.21
N SER A 330 -19.26 2.21 30.29
CA SER A 330 -20.15 3.16 29.61
C SER A 330 -20.95 2.48 28.50
N ASP A 331 -22.09 3.04 28.12
CA ASP A 331 -22.94 2.46 27.08
C ASP A 331 -22.15 2.32 25.76
N GLY A 332 -21.37 3.34 25.39
CA GLY A 332 -20.44 3.32 24.26
C GLY A 332 -19.38 2.21 24.34
N ASP A 333 -18.79 1.98 25.53
CA ASP A 333 -17.85 0.87 25.75
C ASP A 333 -18.57 -0.47 25.53
N GLU A 334 -19.77 -0.63 26.06
CA GLU A 334 -20.53 -1.86 25.97
C GLU A 334 -20.95 -2.20 24.54
N ILE A 335 -21.45 -1.22 23.79
CA ILE A 335 -21.76 -1.40 22.37
C ILE A 335 -20.49 -1.77 21.59
N SER A 336 -19.37 -1.09 21.85
CA SER A 336 -18.09 -1.40 21.20
C SER A 336 -17.59 -2.82 21.51
N PHE A 337 -17.93 -3.35 22.68
CA PHE A 337 -17.60 -4.69 23.13
C PHE A 337 -18.74 -5.70 22.96
N ASN A 338 -19.82 -5.35 22.25
CA ASN A 338 -20.96 -6.22 21.99
C ASN A 338 -21.62 -6.78 23.28
N SER A 339 -21.66 -5.98 24.36
CA SER A 339 -22.54 -6.18 25.52
C SER A 339 -23.88 -5.45 25.36
N ASP A 340 -24.83 -5.78 26.23
CA ASP A 340 -26.11 -5.09 26.33
C ASP A 340 -26.00 -3.98 27.41
N PRO A 341 -25.99 -2.69 27.01
CA PRO A 341 -25.79 -1.55 27.93
C PRO A 341 -26.92 -1.33 28.93
N THR A 342 -27.98 -2.14 28.86
CA THR A 342 -29.13 -2.06 29.78
C THR A 342 -29.16 -3.21 30.79
N ARG A 343 -28.14 -4.05 30.79
CA ARG A 343 -28.05 -5.29 31.58
C ARG A 343 -26.73 -5.41 32.33
N SER A 344 -26.74 -4.95 33.59
CA SER A 344 -25.61 -5.08 34.53
C SER A 344 -25.05 -6.50 34.81
N ASP A 345 -25.62 -7.54 34.21
CA ASP A 345 -25.08 -8.91 34.24
C ASP A 345 -24.43 -9.37 32.92
N ASP A 346 -24.47 -8.56 31.87
CA ASP A 346 -23.87 -8.74 30.55
C ASP A 346 -22.82 -7.66 30.30
N THR A 347 -21.74 -7.70 31.07
CA THR A 347 -20.67 -6.71 30.95
C THR A 347 -19.71 -7.08 29.81
N PRO A 348 -18.85 -6.16 29.34
CA PRO A 348 -17.77 -6.41 28.37
C PRO A 348 -16.78 -7.51 28.74
N LEU A 349 -16.87 -8.13 29.91
CA LEU A 349 -15.94 -9.19 30.36
C LEU A 349 -16.63 -10.54 30.61
N SER A 350 -17.95 -10.62 30.45
CA SER A 350 -18.74 -11.75 30.97
C SER A 350 -18.67 -13.03 30.12
N LEU A 351 -18.39 -12.93 28.81
CA LEU A 351 -18.43 -14.01 27.81
C LEU A 351 -17.20 -14.09 26.88
N VAL A 352 -16.07 -13.53 27.31
CA VAL A 352 -14.81 -13.55 26.56
C VAL A 352 -14.11 -14.90 26.72
N LEU A 353 -13.78 -15.56 25.61
CA LEU A 353 -12.98 -16.79 25.57
C LEU A 353 -11.49 -16.54 25.35
N GLY A 354 -11.15 -15.40 24.74
CA GLY A 354 -9.76 -14.98 24.61
C GLY A 354 -9.63 -13.55 24.11
N ASP A 355 -8.63 -12.84 24.60
CA ASP A 355 -8.28 -11.48 24.18
C ASP A 355 -6.75 -11.34 24.12
N SER A 356 -6.26 -11.22 22.89
CA SER A 356 -4.82 -11.21 22.60
C SER A 356 -4.05 -10.04 23.24
N SER A 357 -4.75 -8.98 23.64
CA SER A 357 -4.17 -7.81 24.27
C SER A 357 -4.18 -7.96 25.79
N SER A 358 -5.33 -8.19 26.41
CA SER A 358 -5.46 -8.25 27.87
C SER A 358 -4.82 -9.51 28.46
N GLU A 359 -4.78 -10.61 27.71
CA GLU A 359 -4.14 -11.88 28.09
C GLU A 359 -2.67 -11.97 27.66
N TRP A 360 -2.04 -10.83 27.32
CA TRP A 360 -0.64 -10.81 26.92
C TRP A 360 0.29 -11.38 28.01
N SER A 361 0.82 -12.56 27.74
CA SER A 361 1.51 -13.40 28.72
C SER A 361 2.92 -12.95 29.14
N GLY A 362 3.40 -11.79 28.64
CA GLY A 362 4.75 -11.30 28.94
C GLY A 362 5.85 -12.27 28.51
N GLY A 363 5.66 -12.96 27.37
CA GLY A 363 6.66 -13.84 26.76
C GLY A 363 6.54 -15.31 27.13
N VAL A 364 5.37 -15.77 27.58
CA VAL A 364 5.09 -17.19 27.84
C VAL A 364 4.18 -17.74 26.75
N GLN A 365 4.69 -18.64 25.90
CA GLN A 365 3.89 -19.26 24.85
C GLN A 365 2.88 -20.26 25.42
N GLY A 366 1.67 -20.28 24.88
CA GLY A 366 0.59 -21.22 25.19
C GLY A 366 -0.20 -20.92 26.47
N GLN A 367 0.08 -19.80 27.14
CA GLN A 367 -0.73 -19.28 28.25
C GLN A 367 -2.03 -18.69 27.70
N ASP A 368 -3.15 -18.94 28.40
CA ASP A 368 -4.48 -18.45 28.03
C ASP A 368 -4.81 -18.77 26.56
N ASN A 369 -4.35 -19.95 26.12
CA ASN A 369 -4.52 -20.48 24.77
C ASN A 369 -3.85 -19.71 23.63
N TRP A 370 -3.08 -18.64 23.92
CA TRP A 370 -2.34 -17.85 22.93
C TRP A 370 -0.93 -18.37 22.61
N ILE A 371 -0.60 -18.40 21.33
CA ILE A 371 0.76 -18.61 20.81
C ILE A 371 1.08 -17.50 19.79
N ASN A 372 2.17 -16.79 20.00
CA ASN A 372 2.63 -15.73 19.11
C ASN A 372 3.70 -16.25 18.14
N GLY A 373 3.60 -15.90 16.87
CA GLY A 373 4.49 -16.39 15.82
C GLY A 373 4.52 -15.48 14.60
N TRP A 374 5.01 -16.05 13.50
CA TRP A 374 5.19 -15.37 12.23
C TRP A 374 5.17 -16.39 11.07
N ARG A 375 5.03 -15.90 9.85
CA ARG A 375 5.08 -16.67 8.58
C ARG A 375 6.22 -16.15 7.70
N ASN A 376 6.85 -17.00 6.88
CA ASN A 376 7.80 -16.59 5.83
C ASN A 376 7.18 -16.68 4.43
N VAL A 377 6.53 -15.61 3.98
CA VAL A 377 5.77 -15.56 2.73
C VAL A 377 6.67 -15.79 1.51
N THR A 378 7.91 -15.30 1.54
CA THR A 378 8.86 -15.50 0.44
C THR A 378 9.26 -16.97 0.29
N ALA A 379 9.41 -17.70 1.40
CA ALA A 379 9.72 -19.13 1.37
C ALA A 379 8.52 -19.99 0.97
N ASP A 380 7.30 -19.52 1.25
CA ASP A 380 6.06 -20.25 1.02
C ASP A 380 5.53 -20.13 -0.43
N GLY A 381 6.20 -19.35 -1.30
CA GLY A 381 5.87 -19.23 -2.72
C GLY A 381 5.18 -17.92 -3.13
N ALA A 382 5.07 -16.94 -2.22
CA ALA A 382 4.28 -15.72 -2.37
C ALA A 382 2.75 -15.95 -2.52
N GLY A 383 1.95 -14.89 -2.34
CA GLY A 383 0.48 -14.92 -2.47
C GLY A 383 -0.30 -15.21 -1.18
N ASP A 384 -1.62 -15.28 -1.31
CA ASP A 384 -2.58 -15.35 -0.19
C ASP A 384 -2.81 -16.78 0.36
N ASN A 385 -2.14 -17.79 -0.19
CA ASN A 385 -2.24 -19.18 0.24
C ASN A 385 -1.52 -19.42 1.58
N TYR A 386 -2.18 -19.12 2.71
CA TYR A 386 -1.66 -19.35 4.05
C TYR A 386 -2.15 -20.69 4.63
N ASP A 387 -1.31 -21.73 4.62
CA ASP A 387 -1.60 -22.96 5.36
C ASP A 387 -1.12 -22.81 6.82
N ALA A 388 -2.05 -22.43 7.67
CA ALA A 388 -1.80 -22.23 9.10
C ALA A 388 -1.20 -23.45 9.84
N ARG A 389 -1.27 -24.67 9.31
CA ARG A 389 -0.61 -25.84 9.94
C ARG A 389 0.86 -25.95 9.59
N THR A 390 1.28 -25.48 8.42
CA THR A 390 2.67 -25.60 7.94
C THR A 390 3.44 -24.29 7.98
N ASP A 391 2.75 -23.17 7.79
CA ASP A 391 3.36 -21.87 7.51
C ASP A 391 3.52 -21.03 8.79
N PHE A 392 2.76 -21.36 9.85
CA PHE A 392 2.90 -20.71 11.15
C PHE A 392 4.14 -21.20 11.90
N ILE A 393 5.03 -20.26 12.21
CA ILE A 393 6.27 -20.48 12.95
C ILE A 393 6.17 -19.78 14.31
N PRO A 394 6.02 -20.51 15.44
CA PRO A 394 6.03 -19.91 16.76
C PRO A 394 7.35 -19.20 17.06
N TYR A 395 7.30 -18.06 17.74
CA TYR A 395 8.53 -17.46 18.29
C TYR A 395 9.15 -18.38 19.34
N THR A 396 10.48 -18.37 19.38
CA THR A 396 11.31 -19.25 20.22
C THR A 396 11.91 -18.50 21.41
N GLY A 397 11.88 -19.15 22.58
CA GLY A 397 12.34 -18.64 23.86
C GLY A 397 11.21 -18.14 24.76
N GLY A 398 11.50 -17.21 25.68
CA GLY A 398 10.51 -16.61 26.58
C GLY A 398 11.07 -16.16 27.94
N SER A 399 10.19 -15.61 28.78
CA SER A 399 10.56 -15.08 30.11
C SER A 399 11.17 -16.13 31.05
N ASN A 400 10.93 -17.42 30.79
CA ASN A 400 11.42 -18.55 31.59
C ASN A 400 12.77 -19.12 31.13
N ASP A 401 13.27 -18.74 29.95
CA ASP A 401 14.42 -19.38 29.30
C ASP A 401 15.74 -18.61 29.43
N GLY A 402 15.76 -17.58 30.28
CA GLY A 402 16.89 -16.66 30.45
C GLY A 402 16.79 -15.46 29.51
N GLY A 403 17.40 -14.35 29.93
CA GLY A 403 17.32 -13.09 29.18
C GLY A 403 17.93 -13.19 27.77
N TRP A 404 17.39 -12.35 26.88
CA TRP A 404 17.73 -12.17 25.47
C TRP A 404 19.22 -12.36 25.13
N ASP A 405 19.50 -13.21 24.12
CA ASP A 405 20.87 -13.54 23.68
C ASP A 405 21.17 -13.18 22.21
N GLY A 406 20.17 -12.67 21.47
CA GLY A 406 20.30 -12.18 20.10
C GLY A 406 20.56 -13.25 19.04
N VAL A 407 20.36 -14.54 19.36
CA VAL A 407 20.55 -15.65 18.40
C VAL A 407 19.47 -16.74 18.51
N GLN A 408 19.12 -17.19 19.72
CA GLN A 408 18.11 -18.23 19.96
C GLN A 408 16.92 -17.72 20.77
N GLN A 409 17.08 -16.59 21.47
CA GLN A 409 16.03 -15.98 22.28
C GLN A 409 15.42 -14.77 21.55
N GLN A 410 14.15 -14.89 21.16
CA GLN A 410 13.41 -13.85 20.43
C GLN A 410 12.55 -12.97 21.34
N TRP A 411 12.47 -13.26 22.64
CA TRP A 411 11.80 -12.39 23.61
C TRP A 411 12.75 -11.32 24.15
N SER A 412 12.40 -10.04 23.96
CA SER A 412 13.17 -8.88 24.43
C SER A 412 12.95 -8.53 25.90
N GLY A 413 11.88 -9.04 26.51
CA GLY A 413 11.39 -8.65 27.83
C GLY A 413 10.01 -7.99 27.80
N ASN A 414 9.63 -7.37 26.67
CA ASN A 414 8.33 -6.75 26.45
C ASN A 414 7.69 -7.11 25.09
N ALA A 415 8.46 -7.65 24.14
CA ALA A 415 7.99 -8.02 22.81
C ALA A 415 8.75 -9.24 22.26
N TRP A 416 8.17 -9.88 21.25
CA TRP A 416 8.83 -10.84 20.38
C TRP A 416 9.48 -10.10 19.21
N ASP A 417 10.73 -10.42 18.93
CA ASP A 417 11.53 -9.79 17.90
C ASP A 417 12.45 -10.83 17.26
N LEU A 418 12.29 -11.04 15.96
CA LEU A 418 13.06 -12.01 15.20
C LEU A 418 14.52 -11.58 14.98
N ASN A 419 14.88 -10.30 15.13
CA ASN A 419 16.22 -9.86 14.75
C ASN A 419 16.73 -8.59 15.43
N THR A 420 17.82 -8.75 16.17
CA THR A 420 18.40 -7.68 16.98
C THR A 420 19.87 -7.40 16.68
N ALA A 421 20.33 -7.82 15.49
CA ALA A 421 21.69 -7.56 15.01
C ALA A 421 21.82 -6.32 14.09
N GLY A 422 20.71 -5.60 13.80
CA GLY A 422 20.72 -4.40 12.95
C GLY A 422 20.82 -4.68 11.44
N ALA A 423 20.54 -5.92 11.03
CA ALA A 423 20.29 -6.30 9.64
C ALA A 423 18.91 -6.96 9.59
N PRO A 424 18.20 -6.96 8.46
CA PRO A 424 16.86 -7.54 8.36
C PRO A 424 16.89 -9.07 8.17
N PRO A 425 15.76 -9.80 8.27
CA PRO A 425 14.35 -9.35 8.38
C PRO A 425 13.99 -8.78 9.75
N TRP A 426 13.11 -7.77 9.80
CA TRP A 426 12.59 -7.12 11.01
C TRP A 426 11.13 -7.51 11.24
N THR A 427 10.92 -8.53 12.08
CA THR A 427 9.59 -9.08 12.40
C THR A 427 9.35 -8.98 13.90
N TYR A 428 8.50 -8.07 14.32
CA TYR A 428 8.29 -7.69 15.71
C TYR A 428 6.81 -7.76 16.09
N LEU A 429 6.51 -8.30 17.28
CA LEU A 429 5.16 -8.45 17.80
C LEU A 429 5.15 -8.22 19.32
N ALA A 430 4.44 -7.20 19.77
CA ALA A 430 4.20 -6.85 21.17
C ALA A 430 2.71 -7.00 21.53
N LYS A 431 2.32 -6.55 22.74
CA LYS A 431 0.93 -6.60 23.23
C LYS A 431 -0.08 -6.18 22.16
N GLU A 432 0.18 -5.05 21.51
CA GLU A 432 -0.66 -4.48 20.43
C GLU A 432 0.20 -4.03 19.25
N ALA A 433 1.37 -3.45 19.52
CA ALA A 433 2.28 -3.01 18.46
C ALA A 433 2.85 -4.19 17.67
N THR A 434 2.85 -4.06 16.35
CA THR A 434 3.32 -5.07 15.41
C THR A 434 4.10 -4.45 14.26
N HIS A 435 5.02 -5.21 13.69
CA HIS A 435 5.82 -4.85 12.53
C HIS A 435 6.17 -6.11 11.72
N PRO A 436 5.45 -6.40 10.63
CA PRO A 436 5.82 -7.42 9.66
C PRO A 436 7.04 -6.97 8.84
N ASN A 437 7.79 -7.90 8.24
CA ASN A 437 8.93 -7.54 7.39
C ASN A 437 8.49 -7.52 5.93
N GLY A 438 8.66 -6.41 5.21
CA GLY A 438 8.45 -6.35 3.77
C GLY A 438 9.64 -6.83 2.94
N THR A 439 9.41 -7.04 1.64
CA THR A 439 10.45 -7.46 0.66
C THR A 439 11.58 -6.44 0.47
N ASN A 440 11.32 -5.17 0.84
CA ASN A 440 12.30 -4.08 0.81
C ASN A 440 13.53 -4.31 1.72
N ASN A 441 13.45 -5.29 2.61
CA ASN A 441 14.50 -5.63 3.57
C ASN A 441 14.81 -7.14 3.61
N GLY A 442 14.45 -7.94 2.60
CA GLY A 442 14.76 -9.39 2.58
C GLY A 442 13.49 -10.24 2.45
N ASP A 443 13.42 -11.37 3.15
CA ASP A 443 12.24 -12.25 3.10
C ASP A 443 11.02 -11.55 3.72
N GLU A 444 9.90 -11.57 3.02
CA GLU A 444 8.64 -11.05 3.53
C GLU A 444 8.10 -11.94 4.65
N HIS A 445 7.84 -11.34 5.81
CA HIS A 445 7.30 -12.04 6.97
C HIS A 445 6.04 -11.37 7.48
N HIS A 446 5.01 -12.17 7.77
CA HIS A 446 3.80 -11.72 8.45
C HIS A 446 3.86 -12.07 9.93
N THR A 447 3.37 -11.19 10.79
CA THR A 447 3.24 -11.48 12.24
C THR A 447 1.91 -12.13 12.52
N ILE A 448 1.84 -13.07 13.48
CA ILE A 448 0.64 -13.87 13.72
C ILE A 448 0.40 -14.04 15.22
N ARG A 449 -0.84 -13.75 15.64
CA ARG A 449 -1.39 -14.10 16.96
C ARG A 449 -2.31 -15.28 16.79
N ARG A 450 -1.97 -16.45 17.36
CA ARG A 450 -2.77 -17.67 17.30
C ARG A 450 -3.46 -17.94 18.63
N TRP A 451 -4.78 -18.09 18.64
CA TRP A 451 -5.51 -18.70 19.75
C TRP A 451 -5.90 -20.14 19.40
N THR A 452 -5.85 -21.05 20.35
CA THR A 452 -6.21 -22.47 20.13
C THR A 452 -7.32 -22.90 21.08
N ALA A 453 -8.46 -23.31 20.54
CA ALA A 453 -9.59 -23.84 21.30
C ALA A 453 -9.18 -25.18 21.97
N LYS A 454 -8.82 -25.17 23.25
CA LYS A 454 -8.44 -26.41 23.95
C LYS A 454 -9.65 -27.12 24.54
N SER A 455 -9.80 -28.39 24.18
CA SER A 455 -10.80 -29.28 24.79
C SER A 455 -10.63 -29.40 26.30
N GLY A 456 -11.71 -29.25 27.06
CA GLY A 456 -11.74 -29.31 28.53
C GLY A 456 -11.49 -27.98 29.25
N GLU A 457 -11.40 -26.87 28.50
CA GLU A 457 -11.32 -25.49 29.01
C GLU A 457 -12.60 -24.72 28.63
N GLU A 458 -12.50 -23.56 27.96
CA GLU A 458 -13.67 -22.74 27.59
C GLU A 458 -14.59 -23.40 26.54
N ILE A 459 -14.05 -24.23 25.64
CA ILE A 459 -14.81 -24.86 24.53
C ILE A 459 -14.77 -26.41 24.62
N ASP A 460 -15.95 -27.03 24.82
CA ASP A 460 -16.13 -28.49 24.92
C ASP A 460 -17.00 -29.11 23.81
N THR A 461 -17.80 -28.29 23.13
CA THR A 461 -18.58 -28.62 21.94
C THR A 461 -18.20 -27.64 20.83
N VAL A 462 -18.80 -27.76 19.65
CA VAL A 462 -18.74 -26.63 18.74
C VAL A 462 -19.48 -25.46 19.41
N THR A 463 -18.93 -24.26 19.24
CA THR A 463 -19.43 -23.02 19.84
C THR A 463 -19.32 -21.93 18.77
N SER A 464 -20.43 -21.27 18.48
CA SER A 464 -20.45 -20.08 17.62
C SER A 464 -19.89 -18.88 18.38
N VAL A 465 -18.97 -18.13 17.78
CA VAL A 465 -18.34 -16.97 18.41
C VAL A 465 -18.26 -15.78 17.44
N ALA A 466 -18.19 -14.58 18.01
CA ALA A 466 -17.72 -13.38 17.35
C ALA A 466 -16.20 -13.23 17.54
N LEU A 467 -15.49 -12.97 16.45
CA LEU A 467 -14.07 -12.65 16.38
C LEU A 467 -13.96 -11.16 16.07
N ILE A 468 -13.74 -10.36 17.11
CA ILE A 468 -13.66 -8.90 17.03
C ILE A 468 -12.18 -8.55 16.91
N TRP A 469 -11.75 -7.99 15.79
CA TRP A 469 -10.35 -7.68 15.52
C TRP A 469 -10.18 -6.24 15.04
N HIS A 470 -9.03 -5.66 15.37
CA HIS A 470 -8.74 -4.27 15.08
C HIS A 470 -7.38 -4.10 14.39
N LEU A 471 -7.29 -3.09 13.54
CA LEU A 471 -6.09 -2.72 12.82
C LEU A 471 -6.00 -1.21 12.65
N ARG A 472 -4.83 -0.63 12.97
CA ARG A 472 -4.52 0.78 12.70
C ARG A 472 -3.04 1.07 12.50
N LYS A 473 -2.73 2.24 11.94
CA LYS A 473 -1.37 2.79 11.95
C LYS A 473 -1.12 3.62 13.20
N GLY A 474 0.03 3.42 13.84
CA GLY A 474 0.50 4.30 14.92
C GLY A 474 1.17 5.58 14.42
N ASN A 475 1.48 5.68 13.13
CA ASN A 475 2.03 6.85 12.47
C ASN A 475 1.40 7.04 11.07
N ALA A 476 1.12 8.28 10.68
CA ALA A 476 0.51 8.57 9.39
C ALA A 476 1.54 8.55 8.24
N ASN A 477 2.09 7.38 7.88
CA ASN A 477 3.08 7.21 6.80
C ASN A 477 2.96 5.85 6.06
N GLY A 478 3.55 5.78 4.87
CA GLY A 478 3.68 4.55 4.09
C GLY A 478 2.46 4.21 3.23
N ASN A 479 2.48 3.02 2.63
CA ASN A 479 1.43 2.56 1.71
C ASN A 479 0.23 1.93 2.43
N GLY A 480 0.34 1.67 3.73
CA GLY A 480 -0.67 0.94 4.50
C GLY A 480 -0.23 -0.45 4.91
N VAL A 481 -1.12 -1.17 5.59
CA VAL A 481 -0.91 -2.55 6.05
C VAL A 481 -2.19 -3.34 5.90
N THR A 482 -2.09 -4.66 5.86
CA THR A 482 -3.24 -5.57 5.79
C THR A 482 -3.29 -6.43 7.04
N GLY A 483 -4.45 -6.54 7.65
CA GLY A 483 -4.74 -7.52 8.68
C GLY A 483 -5.71 -8.56 8.14
N SER A 484 -5.58 -9.80 8.60
CA SER A 484 -6.44 -10.89 8.16
C SER A 484 -6.68 -11.93 9.25
N VAL A 485 -7.90 -12.43 9.32
CA VAL A 485 -8.35 -13.43 10.28
C VAL A 485 -8.57 -14.75 9.57
N HIS A 486 -8.00 -15.82 10.14
CA HIS A 486 -8.13 -17.17 9.60
C HIS A 486 -8.63 -18.15 10.66
N HIS A 487 -9.51 -19.06 10.27
CA HIS A 487 -9.94 -20.21 11.08
C HIS A 487 -9.43 -21.49 10.45
N ASN A 488 -8.61 -22.23 11.19
CA ASN A 488 -7.98 -23.46 10.69
C ASN A 488 -7.17 -23.31 9.38
N GLY A 489 -6.77 -22.08 9.04
CA GLY A 489 -6.04 -21.72 7.81
C GLY A 489 -6.92 -21.17 6.69
N MET A 490 -8.25 -21.30 6.78
CA MET A 490 -9.17 -20.65 5.86
C MET A 490 -9.26 -19.16 6.21
N LEU A 491 -9.06 -18.28 5.23
CA LEU A 491 -9.30 -16.84 5.38
C LEU A 491 -10.79 -16.62 5.60
N ILE A 492 -11.16 -15.93 6.68
CA ILE A 492 -12.55 -15.50 6.93
C ILE A 492 -12.70 -14.02 6.66
N ASP A 493 -11.67 -13.21 6.92
CA ASP A 493 -11.74 -11.77 6.71
C ASP A 493 -10.37 -11.15 6.51
N SER A 494 -10.32 -10.07 5.74
CA SER A 494 -9.12 -9.30 5.44
C SER A 494 -9.46 -7.84 5.20
N LEU A 495 -8.60 -6.93 5.68
CA LEU A 495 -8.70 -5.50 5.37
C LEU A 495 -7.32 -4.87 5.22
N ALA A 496 -7.13 -4.16 4.11
CA ALA A 496 -6.00 -3.26 3.90
C ALA A 496 -6.39 -1.83 4.30
N ILE A 497 -5.67 -1.23 5.23
CA ILE A 497 -5.83 0.18 5.62
C ILE A 497 -4.73 1.03 5.02
N ALA A 498 -4.99 2.33 4.81
CA ALA A 498 -4.01 3.26 4.28
C ALA A 498 -2.92 3.61 5.32
N GLY A 499 -1.76 4.07 4.86
CA GLY A 499 -0.68 4.52 5.75
C GLY A 499 -1.05 5.73 6.61
N SER A 500 -2.06 6.50 6.21
CA SER A 500 -2.58 7.65 6.95
C SER A 500 -3.64 7.31 7.99
N ASP A 501 -4.07 6.05 8.08
CA ASP A 501 -5.20 5.63 8.91
C ASP A 501 -4.75 5.37 10.36
N THR A 502 -4.75 6.45 11.16
CA THR A 502 -4.34 6.41 12.58
C THR A 502 -5.46 6.13 13.56
N GLU A 503 -6.69 6.19 13.08
CA GLU A 503 -7.92 5.87 13.83
C GLU A 503 -8.08 4.35 13.89
N GLY A 504 -7.96 3.69 12.73
CA GLY A 504 -8.09 2.26 12.60
C GLY A 504 -9.48 1.81 12.25
N VAL A 505 -9.59 0.49 12.09
CA VAL A 505 -10.86 -0.18 11.83
C VAL A 505 -10.96 -1.38 12.76
N THR A 506 -12.09 -1.48 13.45
CA THR A 506 -12.53 -2.68 14.18
C THR A 506 -13.55 -3.41 13.32
N ARG A 507 -13.40 -4.73 13.17
CA ARG A 507 -14.33 -5.59 12.43
C ARG A 507 -14.71 -6.80 13.26
N THR A 508 -15.92 -7.27 13.07
CA THR A 508 -16.45 -8.46 13.72
C THR A 508 -16.75 -9.51 12.66
N VAL A 509 -16.18 -10.70 12.80
CA VAL A 509 -16.48 -11.86 11.94
C VAL A 509 -16.94 -13.02 12.80
N TYR A 510 -17.73 -13.92 12.26
CA TYR A 510 -18.33 -15.00 13.04
C TYR A 510 -17.76 -16.36 12.63
N ALA A 511 -17.57 -17.26 13.59
CA ALA A 511 -17.02 -18.59 13.34
C ALA A 511 -17.63 -19.66 14.27
N ASN A 512 -17.83 -20.86 13.73
CA ASN A 512 -18.18 -22.05 14.51
C ASN A 512 -16.90 -22.76 14.94
N ILE A 513 -16.50 -22.62 16.22
CA ILE A 513 -15.23 -23.13 16.73
C ILE A 513 -15.42 -24.50 17.38
N SER A 514 -14.69 -25.50 16.90
CA SER A 514 -14.60 -26.84 17.50
C SER A 514 -13.43 -26.95 18.49
N PRO A 515 -13.48 -27.86 19.49
CA PRO A 515 -12.31 -28.18 20.30
C PRO A 515 -11.16 -28.70 19.43
N GLY A 516 -10.03 -28.01 19.46
CA GLY A 516 -8.83 -28.28 18.66
C GLY A 516 -8.61 -27.32 17.50
N ASP A 517 -9.58 -26.48 17.18
CA ASP A 517 -9.44 -25.43 16.17
C ASP A 517 -8.49 -24.32 16.63
N PHE A 518 -7.98 -23.57 15.67
CA PHE A 518 -7.18 -22.38 15.94
C PHE A 518 -7.65 -21.19 15.10
N ILE A 519 -7.55 -20.01 15.70
CA ILE A 519 -7.83 -18.71 15.09
C ILE A 519 -6.51 -17.95 14.99
N ASP A 520 -6.21 -17.43 13.80
CA ASP A 520 -5.03 -16.62 13.54
C ASP A 520 -5.41 -15.21 13.12
N LEU A 521 -4.94 -14.21 13.85
CA LEU A 521 -4.84 -12.84 13.34
C LEU A 521 -3.44 -12.66 12.75
N ALA A 522 -3.39 -12.63 11.42
CA ALA A 522 -2.18 -12.37 10.65
C ALA A 522 -2.10 -10.89 10.25
N HIS A 523 -0.88 -10.40 10.08
CA HIS A 523 -0.64 -9.02 9.71
C HIS A 523 0.52 -8.89 8.74
N SER A 524 0.24 -8.22 7.63
CA SER A 524 1.01 -8.15 6.40
C SER A 524 1.49 -6.71 6.13
N PRO A 525 2.71 -6.53 5.55
CA PRO A 525 3.24 -5.21 5.18
C PRO A 525 2.62 -4.66 3.89
N VAL A 526 1.68 -5.37 3.28
CA VAL A 526 0.99 -4.95 2.06
C VAL A 526 -0.09 -3.94 2.42
N GLY A 527 -0.01 -2.73 1.87
CA GLY A 527 -1.04 -1.70 2.00
C GLY A 527 -1.90 -1.54 0.75
N THR A 528 -2.79 -0.55 0.74
CA THR A 528 -3.75 -0.28 -0.35
C THR A 528 -3.10 0.06 -1.70
N THR A 529 -1.80 0.39 -1.71
CA THR A 529 -1.06 0.76 -2.93
C THR A 529 0.22 -0.06 -3.13
N GLY A 530 0.35 -1.20 -2.44
CA GLY A 530 1.44 -2.17 -2.60
C GLY A 530 2.28 -2.38 -1.33
N THR A 531 3.41 -3.06 -1.50
CA THR A 531 4.18 -3.72 -0.42
C THR A 531 5.30 -2.88 0.21
N ASN A 532 5.48 -1.64 -0.24
CA ASN A 532 6.64 -0.83 0.10
C ASN A 532 6.40 0.10 1.30
N ASP A 533 5.89 -0.47 2.38
CA ASP A 533 5.74 0.20 3.65
C ASP A 533 6.89 -0.23 4.59
N GLY A 534 7.43 0.73 5.35
CA GLY A 534 8.05 0.39 6.62
C GLY A 534 6.88 0.33 7.58
N SER A 535 6.52 -0.86 8.05
CA SER A 535 5.34 -1.06 8.90
C SER A 535 5.56 -0.53 10.33
N ASP A 536 6.27 0.58 10.48
CA ASP A 536 6.74 1.09 11.75
C ASP A 536 5.58 1.59 12.61
N SER A 537 5.29 0.87 13.69
CA SER A 537 4.26 1.22 14.68
C SER A 537 2.82 0.89 14.26
N SER A 538 2.58 -0.18 13.51
CA SER A 538 1.21 -0.69 13.32
C SER A 538 0.67 -1.30 14.62
N ILE A 539 -0.64 -1.27 14.81
CA ILE A 539 -1.30 -1.82 16.00
C ILE A 539 -2.38 -2.81 15.54
N ASN A 540 -2.37 -4.01 16.13
CA ASN A 540 -3.43 -4.97 15.94
C ASN A 540 -3.74 -5.77 17.21
N TRP A 541 -4.99 -6.19 17.34
CA TRP A 541 -5.46 -7.10 18.38
C TRP A 541 -6.73 -7.82 17.91
N ILE A 542 -7.04 -8.95 18.55
CA ILE A 542 -8.25 -9.74 18.36
C ILE A 542 -8.80 -10.21 19.71
N ARG A 543 -10.13 -10.29 19.80
CA ARG A 543 -10.95 -10.79 20.90
C ARG A 543 -11.93 -11.84 20.36
N ILE A 544 -12.20 -12.86 21.17
CA ILE A 544 -13.06 -14.00 20.87
C ILE A 544 -14.19 -14.00 21.90
N ASP A 545 -15.42 -13.82 21.45
CA ASP A 545 -16.60 -13.57 22.28
C ASP A 545 -17.73 -14.55 21.95
N GLU A 546 -18.40 -15.11 22.95
CA GLU A 546 -19.57 -15.98 22.72
C GLU A 546 -20.84 -15.20 22.37
N ARG A 547 -20.84 -13.87 22.47
CA ARG A 547 -21.98 -13.03 22.09
C ARG A 547 -22.04 -12.86 20.59
N ILE A 548 -23.05 -13.47 20.00
CA ILE A 548 -23.41 -13.33 18.60
C ILE A 548 -24.85 -12.82 18.50
N PRO A 549 -25.16 -11.94 17.54
CA PRO A 549 -26.55 -11.55 17.27
C PRO A 549 -27.35 -12.75 16.75
N THR A 550 -28.68 -12.63 16.74
CA THR A 550 -29.58 -13.71 16.33
C THR A 550 -29.44 -14.08 14.85
N ASN A 551 -29.24 -13.07 13.99
CA ASN A 551 -28.99 -13.20 12.56
C ASN A 551 -27.63 -12.57 12.21
N PRO A 552 -26.52 -13.24 12.57
CA PRO A 552 -25.19 -12.71 12.34
C PRO A 552 -24.87 -12.69 10.85
N VAL A 553 -24.30 -11.59 10.39
CA VAL A 553 -23.90 -11.37 8.99
C VAL A 553 -22.40 -11.10 8.98
N GLN A 554 -21.68 -11.81 8.13
CA GLN A 554 -20.25 -11.60 7.91
C GLN A 554 -20.00 -10.23 7.28
N PRO A 555 -18.78 -9.67 7.40
CA PRO A 555 -18.48 -8.35 6.83
C PRO A 555 -18.60 -8.23 5.30
N ASP A 556 -18.62 -9.36 4.57
CA ASP A 556 -18.87 -9.42 3.13
C ASP A 556 -20.37 -9.37 2.78
N GLY A 557 -21.26 -9.38 3.78
CA GLY A 557 -22.72 -9.40 3.63
C GLY A 557 -23.34 -10.80 3.73
N ASN A 558 -22.53 -11.87 3.77
CA ASN A 558 -23.05 -13.23 3.82
C ASN A 558 -23.59 -13.58 5.20
N ALA A 559 -24.71 -14.30 5.27
CA ALA A 559 -25.21 -14.81 6.55
C ALA A 559 -24.20 -15.78 7.19
N PHE A 560 -23.89 -15.55 8.47
CA PHE A 560 -23.24 -16.57 9.29
C PHE A 560 -24.31 -17.47 9.90
N ILE A 561 -24.05 -18.78 9.86
CA ILE A 561 -24.98 -19.79 10.36
C ILE A 561 -24.44 -20.36 11.67
N PRO A 562 -25.02 -19.98 12.82
CA PRO A 562 -24.60 -20.53 14.11
C PRO A 562 -24.85 -22.04 14.15
N GLU A 563 -24.00 -22.81 14.84
CA GLU A 563 -24.22 -24.25 15.00
C GLU A 563 -25.59 -24.59 15.62
N THR A 564 -26.11 -23.72 16.49
CA THR A 564 -27.44 -23.85 17.09
C THR A 564 -28.52 -23.05 16.36
N GLY A 565 -28.33 -22.76 15.07
CA GLY A 565 -29.27 -21.98 14.26
C GLY A 565 -30.71 -22.44 14.48
N GLU A 566 -31.60 -21.50 14.77
CA GLU A 566 -33.03 -21.77 14.84
C GLU A 566 -33.52 -22.10 13.42
N ASP A 567 -34.48 -23.02 13.33
CA ASP A 567 -35.19 -23.42 12.11
C ASP A 567 -36.68 -23.38 12.49
N THR A 568 -37.26 -22.19 12.41
CA THR A 568 -38.56 -21.85 12.97
C THR A 568 -39.69 -22.52 12.22
N ASP A 569 -39.58 -22.70 10.91
CA ASP A 569 -40.58 -23.35 10.09
C ASP A 569 -40.31 -24.84 9.79
N ALA A 570 -39.18 -25.35 10.30
CA ALA A 570 -38.80 -26.76 10.42
C ALA A 570 -38.62 -27.46 9.08
N ASP A 571 -37.93 -26.79 8.16
CA ASP A 571 -37.78 -27.23 6.79
C ASP A 571 -36.35 -27.63 6.39
N GLU A 572 -35.47 -27.76 7.38
CA GLU A 572 -34.07 -28.17 7.25
C GLU A 572 -33.11 -27.05 6.81
N LEU A 573 -33.61 -25.81 6.64
CA LEU A 573 -32.81 -24.61 6.49
C LEU A 573 -32.78 -23.78 7.79
N PRO A 574 -31.69 -23.08 8.12
CA PRO A 574 -31.64 -22.19 9.28
C PRO A 574 -32.25 -20.81 9.01
N ASP A 575 -33.00 -20.27 9.97
CA ASP A 575 -33.66 -18.96 9.90
C ASP A 575 -32.68 -17.84 9.50
N ALA A 576 -31.47 -17.87 10.06
CA ALA A 576 -30.45 -16.85 9.79
C ALA A 576 -30.01 -16.83 8.32
N TRP A 577 -29.98 -17.99 7.66
CA TRP A 577 -29.67 -18.08 6.23
C TRP A 577 -30.83 -17.53 5.41
N GLU A 578 -32.04 -18.01 5.68
CA GLU A 578 -33.23 -17.67 4.91
C GLU A 578 -33.59 -16.19 5.01
N LEU A 579 -33.43 -15.58 6.20
CA LEU A 579 -33.70 -14.16 6.41
C LEU A 579 -32.66 -13.24 5.78
N ALA A 580 -31.43 -13.72 5.55
CA ALA A 580 -30.42 -12.94 4.84
C ALA A 580 -30.77 -12.80 3.35
N ILE A 581 -31.30 -13.85 2.74
CA ILE A 581 -31.70 -13.86 1.33
C ILE A 581 -33.10 -13.25 1.15
N PHE A 582 -34.06 -13.65 2.01
CA PHE A 582 -35.44 -13.15 2.00
C PHE A 582 -35.83 -12.50 3.33
N PRO A 583 -35.50 -11.21 3.53
CA PRO A 583 -35.83 -10.49 4.75
C PRO A 583 -37.31 -10.59 5.13
N GLY A 584 -37.58 -11.27 6.25
CA GLY A 584 -38.91 -11.40 6.85
C GLY A 584 -39.81 -12.51 6.28
N ASP A 585 -39.30 -13.39 5.42
CA ASP A 585 -40.09 -14.51 4.86
C ASP A 585 -39.27 -15.82 4.81
N LEU A 586 -39.36 -16.61 5.89
CA LEU A 586 -38.77 -17.95 5.98
C LEU A 586 -39.36 -18.95 4.98
N THR A 587 -40.55 -18.71 4.42
CA THR A 587 -41.25 -19.73 3.63
C THR A 587 -40.85 -19.78 2.14
N LYS A 588 -39.78 -19.07 1.79
CA LYS A 588 -39.37 -18.83 0.40
C LYS A 588 -38.48 -19.93 -0.14
N LEU A 589 -37.50 -20.29 0.65
CA LEU A 589 -36.61 -21.41 0.41
C LEU A 589 -37.21 -22.64 1.08
N SER A 590 -36.71 -23.83 0.72
CA SER A 590 -37.00 -25.01 1.49
C SER A 590 -35.94 -26.09 1.39
N GLY A 591 -35.46 -26.57 2.54
CA GLY A 591 -34.58 -27.73 2.59
C GLY A 591 -35.31 -29.06 2.28
N LEU A 592 -36.64 -29.03 2.19
CA LEU A 592 -37.47 -30.21 1.98
C LEU A 592 -37.72 -30.53 0.50
N GLY A 593 -37.08 -31.59 0.01
CA GLY A 593 -37.40 -32.20 -1.28
C GLY A 593 -36.34 -31.86 -2.34
N ASP A 594 -36.81 -31.53 -3.54
CA ASP A 594 -35.99 -31.05 -4.66
C ASP A 594 -36.39 -29.58 -4.94
N ALA A 595 -36.54 -28.77 -3.87
CA ALA A 595 -36.77 -27.33 -4.01
C ALA A 595 -35.48 -26.69 -4.50
N ASP A 596 -35.64 -25.77 -5.44
CA ASP A 596 -34.62 -25.17 -6.30
C ASP A 596 -35.28 -23.85 -6.74
N PHE A 597 -34.91 -22.75 -6.09
CA PHE A 597 -35.66 -21.51 -6.14
C PHE A 597 -35.42 -20.72 -7.43
N ASP A 598 -34.20 -20.70 -7.93
CA ASP A 598 -33.79 -20.01 -9.16
C ASP A 598 -33.80 -20.90 -10.42
N ASP A 599 -34.07 -22.20 -10.27
CA ASP A 599 -34.17 -23.21 -11.33
C ASP A 599 -32.82 -23.48 -12.05
N ASP A 600 -31.66 -23.32 -11.38
CA ASP A 600 -30.31 -23.56 -11.93
C ASP A 600 -29.90 -25.06 -11.95
N GLY A 601 -30.63 -25.89 -11.20
CA GLY A 601 -30.39 -27.33 -11.08
C GLY A 601 -29.68 -27.78 -9.80
N LEU A 602 -29.34 -26.85 -8.92
CA LEU A 602 -28.91 -27.03 -7.55
C LEU A 602 -30.13 -26.80 -6.63
N SER A 603 -30.28 -27.62 -5.59
CA SER A 603 -31.42 -27.45 -4.67
C SER A 603 -31.09 -26.44 -3.57
N ASP A 604 -32.06 -25.73 -2.99
CA ASP A 604 -31.89 -24.82 -1.85
C ASP A 604 -31.00 -25.41 -0.72
N LEU A 605 -31.19 -26.70 -0.40
CA LEU A 605 -30.37 -27.40 0.62
C LEU A 605 -28.91 -27.63 0.18
N SER A 606 -28.69 -27.85 -1.10
CA SER A 606 -27.36 -28.03 -1.70
C SER A 606 -26.65 -26.69 -1.80
N GLU A 607 -27.35 -25.63 -2.18
CA GLU A 607 -26.85 -24.26 -2.20
C GLU A 607 -26.47 -23.80 -0.80
N PHE A 608 -27.32 -24.05 0.19
CA PHE A 608 -26.96 -23.88 1.60
C PHE A 608 -25.67 -24.64 1.99
N GLY A 609 -25.52 -25.88 1.50
CA GLY A 609 -24.36 -26.71 1.78
C GLY A 609 -23.08 -26.29 1.06
N LEU A 610 -23.19 -25.61 -0.09
CA LEU A 610 -22.09 -25.13 -0.92
C LEU A 610 -21.79 -23.64 -0.66
N GLY A 611 -22.72 -22.93 -0.03
CA GLY A 611 -22.64 -21.50 0.22
C GLY A 611 -22.83 -20.65 -1.04
N THR A 612 -23.60 -21.14 -2.01
CA THR A 612 -24.03 -20.41 -3.21
C THR A 612 -25.35 -19.66 -2.93
N GLU A 613 -25.72 -18.75 -3.83
CA GLU A 613 -26.87 -17.85 -3.69
C GLU A 613 -28.15 -18.47 -4.28
N PRO A 614 -29.12 -18.93 -3.48
CA PRO A 614 -30.30 -19.65 -3.99
C PRO A 614 -31.33 -18.78 -4.71
N ASP A 615 -31.07 -17.48 -4.86
CA ASP A 615 -31.86 -16.56 -5.67
C ASP A 615 -31.12 -15.99 -6.88
N ASN A 616 -29.94 -16.55 -7.17
CA ASN A 616 -29.05 -16.17 -8.26
C ASN A 616 -28.44 -17.42 -8.91
N ASP A 617 -28.79 -17.66 -10.18
CA ASP A 617 -28.42 -18.88 -10.89
C ASP A 617 -26.92 -18.99 -11.22
N ASP A 618 -26.13 -17.93 -11.00
CA ASP A 618 -24.69 -17.80 -11.29
C ASP A 618 -24.06 -16.94 -10.17
N THR A 619 -23.58 -17.57 -9.11
CA THR A 619 -23.17 -16.91 -7.85
C THR A 619 -21.94 -16.02 -8.05
N ASP A 620 -21.01 -16.37 -8.93
CA ASP A 620 -19.76 -15.62 -9.14
C ASP A 620 -19.71 -14.77 -10.43
N ASP A 621 -20.84 -14.70 -11.15
CA ASP A 621 -21.10 -13.86 -12.31
C ASP A 621 -20.13 -14.13 -13.50
N ASP A 622 -19.66 -15.36 -13.64
CA ASP A 622 -18.68 -15.73 -14.66
C ASP A 622 -19.31 -16.21 -15.98
N GLY A 623 -20.63 -16.46 -15.96
CA GLY A 623 -21.44 -16.92 -17.07
C GLY A 623 -21.80 -18.41 -17.05
N LEU A 624 -21.39 -19.16 -16.03
CA LEU A 624 -21.82 -20.53 -15.74
C LEU A 624 -22.76 -20.54 -14.55
N SER A 625 -23.80 -21.38 -14.61
CA SER A 625 -24.68 -21.53 -13.45
C SER A 625 -24.08 -22.47 -12.41
N ASP A 626 -24.31 -22.23 -11.13
CA ASP A 626 -23.73 -23.02 -10.03
C ASP A 626 -23.99 -24.54 -10.21
N GLY A 627 -25.19 -24.89 -10.66
CA GLY A 627 -25.59 -26.25 -11.00
C GLY A 627 -24.78 -26.89 -12.13
N ASP A 628 -24.41 -26.13 -13.16
CA ASP A 628 -23.59 -26.60 -14.29
C ASP A 628 -22.11 -26.74 -13.87
N GLU A 629 -21.61 -25.82 -13.07
CA GLU A 629 -20.26 -25.86 -12.51
C GLU A 629 -20.01 -27.11 -11.67
N ILE A 630 -20.93 -27.42 -10.75
CA ILE A 630 -20.82 -28.60 -9.90
C ILE A 630 -21.03 -29.90 -10.69
N SER A 631 -21.92 -29.91 -11.69
CA SER A 631 -22.40 -31.15 -12.32
C SER A 631 -21.75 -31.49 -13.66
N GLU A 632 -21.27 -30.51 -14.41
CA GLU A 632 -20.67 -30.66 -15.75
C GLU A 632 -19.18 -30.30 -15.78
N TYR A 633 -18.78 -29.19 -15.18
CA TYR A 633 -17.42 -28.62 -15.36
C TYR A 633 -16.45 -28.94 -14.21
N GLU A 634 -16.95 -29.30 -13.03
CA GLU A 634 -16.16 -29.53 -11.82
C GLU A 634 -15.31 -28.29 -11.44
N THR A 635 -15.92 -27.11 -11.54
CA THR A 635 -15.39 -25.79 -11.11
C THR A 635 -15.97 -25.39 -9.75
N ASP A 636 -15.45 -24.33 -9.14
CA ASP A 636 -15.93 -23.79 -7.85
C ASP A 636 -16.91 -22.63 -8.10
N PRO A 637 -18.22 -22.79 -7.81
CA PRO A 637 -19.26 -21.81 -8.15
C PRO A 637 -19.24 -20.51 -7.34
N LYS A 638 -18.11 -20.22 -6.72
CA LYS A 638 -17.85 -19.01 -5.93
C LYS A 638 -16.59 -18.30 -6.39
N SER A 639 -16.00 -18.79 -7.47
CA SER A 639 -14.68 -18.43 -7.95
C SER A 639 -14.72 -18.38 -9.47
N ASN A 640 -14.94 -17.18 -10.00
CA ASN A 640 -15.03 -16.94 -11.43
C ASN A 640 -13.78 -17.30 -12.25
N ASP A 641 -12.67 -17.72 -11.62
CA ASP A 641 -11.46 -18.28 -12.22
C ASP A 641 -10.94 -19.39 -11.28
N SER A 642 -11.48 -20.60 -11.45
CA SER A 642 -11.29 -21.73 -10.53
C SER A 642 -9.84 -22.22 -10.46
N ASP A 643 -9.08 -22.12 -11.54
CA ASP A 643 -7.69 -22.59 -11.60
C ASP A 643 -6.63 -21.46 -11.58
N ASN A 644 -7.10 -20.21 -11.51
CA ASN A 644 -6.33 -18.99 -11.32
C ASN A 644 -5.32 -18.76 -12.44
N ASP A 645 -5.72 -18.98 -13.68
CA ASP A 645 -4.85 -18.80 -14.84
C ASP A 645 -4.98 -17.43 -15.53
N GLY A 646 -6.00 -16.65 -15.16
CA GLY A 646 -6.30 -15.33 -15.69
C GLY A 646 -7.44 -15.29 -16.71
N ILE A 647 -8.10 -16.41 -16.98
CA ILE A 647 -9.33 -16.51 -17.77
C ILE A 647 -10.47 -16.95 -16.83
N THR A 648 -11.69 -16.43 -17.04
CA THR A 648 -12.83 -16.89 -16.23
C THR A 648 -13.34 -18.23 -16.73
N ASP A 649 -13.91 -19.08 -15.86
CA ASP A 649 -14.34 -20.44 -16.22
C ASP A 649 -15.34 -20.41 -17.39
N GLY A 650 -16.29 -19.48 -17.34
CA GLY A 650 -17.24 -19.22 -18.42
C GLY A 650 -16.58 -18.78 -19.74
N ASN A 651 -15.50 -17.99 -19.68
CA ASN A 651 -14.77 -17.57 -20.88
C ASN A 651 -13.94 -18.70 -21.47
N GLU A 652 -13.39 -19.61 -20.67
CA GLU A 652 -12.64 -20.78 -21.13
C GLU A 652 -13.49 -21.77 -21.92
N LEU A 653 -14.78 -21.82 -21.62
CA LEU A 653 -15.75 -22.63 -22.34
C LEU A 653 -16.31 -21.91 -23.58
N SER A 654 -16.07 -20.61 -23.69
CA SER A 654 -16.48 -19.77 -24.82
C SER A 654 -15.39 -19.71 -25.90
N ASP A 655 -15.78 -19.70 -27.18
CA ASP A 655 -14.83 -19.48 -28.30
C ASP A 655 -14.61 -17.97 -28.56
N ASP A 656 -14.86 -17.10 -27.56
CA ASP A 656 -14.83 -15.64 -27.74
C ASP A 656 -13.38 -15.10 -27.82
N ASN A 657 -12.44 -15.69 -27.08
CA ASN A 657 -11.01 -15.45 -27.21
C ASN A 657 -10.36 -16.30 -28.33
N GLY A 658 -11.13 -17.19 -28.97
CA GLY A 658 -10.70 -18.06 -30.08
C GLY A 658 -10.18 -19.44 -29.67
N PHE A 659 -10.21 -19.76 -28.37
CA PHE A 659 -9.79 -21.04 -27.81
C PHE A 659 -10.86 -21.57 -26.85
N VAL A 660 -10.89 -22.89 -26.64
CA VAL A 660 -11.74 -23.52 -25.62
C VAL A 660 -10.83 -24.40 -24.77
N THR A 661 -10.53 -23.92 -23.57
CA THR A 661 -9.57 -24.49 -22.61
C THR A 661 -10.30 -25.29 -21.53
N LEU A 662 -9.61 -25.66 -20.45
CA LEU A 662 -10.16 -26.46 -19.35
C LEU A 662 -10.24 -25.61 -18.08
N PRO A 663 -11.44 -25.24 -17.61
CA PRO A 663 -11.62 -24.27 -16.52
C PRO A 663 -11.16 -24.69 -15.13
N ASN A 664 -10.61 -25.90 -15.01
CA ASN A 664 -10.06 -26.42 -13.76
C ASN A 664 -8.63 -26.94 -13.96
N ASN A 665 -7.97 -26.49 -15.00
CA ASN A 665 -6.60 -26.82 -15.34
C ASN A 665 -5.89 -25.67 -16.07
N ALA A 666 -5.22 -24.84 -15.28
CA ALA A 666 -4.52 -23.62 -15.67
C ALA A 666 -3.44 -23.73 -16.77
N ASP A 667 -3.16 -24.90 -17.33
CA ASP A 667 -2.20 -25.18 -18.41
C ASP A 667 -2.77 -26.38 -19.20
N THR A 668 -3.70 -26.08 -20.11
CA THR A 668 -4.56 -27.06 -20.79
C THR A 668 -3.75 -28.08 -21.56
N ASP A 669 -2.71 -27.63 -22.26
CA ASP A 669 -1.87 -28.53 -23.03
C ASP A 669 -0.67 -29.07 -22.26
N SER A 670 -0.34 -28.53 -21.08
CA SER A 670 0.74 -28.94 -20.19
C SER A 670 2.14 -28.74 -20.77
N ASP A 671 2.45 -27.57 -21.31
CA ASP A 671 3.78 -27.22 -21.80
C ASP A 671 4.61 -26.35 -20.83
N GLY A 672 3.95 -25.83 -19.79
CA GLY A 672 4.54 -25.03 -18.72
C GLY A 672 4.18 -23.54 -18.75
N ILE A 673 3.27 -23.10 -19.60
CA ILE A 673 2.67 -21.76 -19.61
C ILE A 673 1.19 -21.88 -19.22
N LYS A 674 0.64 -20.83 -18.59
CA LYS A 674 -0.78 -20.78 -18.29
C LYS A 674 -1.61 -20.37 -19.51
N ASP A 675 -2.83 -20.88 -19.69
CA ASP A 675 -3.62 -20.59 -20.89
C ASP A 675 -3.88 -19.08 -21.04
N GLY A 676 -4.19 -18.39 -19.93
CA GLY A 676 -4.30 -16.93 -19.89
C GLY A 676 -3.02 -16.19 -20.33
N GLU A 677 -1.84 -16.69 -19.94
CA GLU A 677 -0.55 -16.11 -20.31
C GLU A 677 -0.23 -16.33 -21.80
N GLU A 678 -0.58 -17.51 -22.33
CA GLU A 678 -0.45 -17.83 -23.75
C GLU A 678 -1.29 -16.91 -24.63
N ILE A 679 -2.56 -16.69 -24.26
CA ILE A 679 -3.49 -15.87 -25.04
C ILE A 679 -3.12 -14.38 -24.97
N GLU A 680 -2.84 -13.85 -23.77
CA GLU A 680 -2.66 -12.41 -23.59
C GLU A 680 -1.23 -11.94 -23.88
N THR A 681 -0.22 -12.74 -23.52
CA THR A 681 1.19 -12.30 -23.50
C THR A 681 1.97 -12.87 -24.67
N HIS A 682 1.93 -14.19 -24.86
CA HIS A 682 2.82 -14.87 -25.81
C HIS A 682 2.21 -15.07 -27.19
N LEU A 683 0.89 -14.97 -27.29
CA LEU A 683 0.10 -15.18 -28.50
C LEU A 683 0.28 -16.59 -29.09
N THR A 684 0.53 -17.58 -28.23
CA THR A 684 0.61 -19.01 -28.55
C THR A 684 -0.77 -19.67 -28.50
N ASP A 685 -0.87 -20.92 -28.96
CA ASP A 685 -2.12 -21.69 -28.96
C ASP A 685 -2.16 -22.59 -27.71
N PRO A 686 -2.99 -22.28 -26.69
CA PRO A 686 -3.01 -23.01 -25.41
C PRO A 686 -3.49 -24.46 -25.50
N LEU A 687 -3.84 -24.91 -26.70
CA LEU A 687 -4.22 -26.29 -26.99
C LEU A 687 -3.08 -27.05 -27.70
N LYS A 688 -1.91 -26.43 -27.86
CA LYS A 688 -0.75 -26.97 -28.56
C LYS A 688 0.56 -26.56 -27.88
N LYS A 689 1.15 -27.56 -27.21
CA LYS A 689 2.50 -27.44 -26.61
C LYS A 689 3.64 -26.93 -27.49
N ASP A 690 3.43 -26.83 -28.81
CA ASP A 690 4.41 -26.49 -29.85
C ASP A 690 3.60 -25.79 -30.96
N THR A 691 3.42 -24.48 -30.81
CA THR A 691 2.50 -23.68 -31.63
C THR A 691 2.95 -23.62 -33.09
N ASP A 692 4.26 -23.47 -33.32
CA ASP A 692 4.84 -23.32 -34.64
C ASP A 692 5.23 -24.66 -35.31
N GLY A 693 5.29 -25.73 -34.53
CA GLY A 693 5.49 -27.11 -34.97
C GLY A 693 6.94 -27.47 -35.28
N ASP A 694 7.90 -26.78 -34.70
CA ASP A 694 9.33 -26.99 -34.96
C ASP A 694 10.00 -28.04 -34.05
N GLY A 695 9.27 -28.48 -33.03
CA GLY A 695 9.64 -29.55 -32.10
C GLY A 695 10.25 -29.08 -30.78
N ALA A 696 10.40 -27.76 -30.56
CA ALA A 696 10.49 -27.19 -29.22
C ALA A 696 9.08 -27.05 -28.62
N LEU A 697 8.99 -26.77 -27.31
CA LEU A 697 7.71 -26.48 -26.67
C LEU A 697 7.64 -24.99 -26.38
N ASP A 698 6.48 -24.36 -26.46
CA ASP A 698 6.35 -22.91 -26.31
C ASP A 698 6.87 -22.47 -24.93
N GLY A 699 6.48 -23.19 -23.87
CA GLY A 699 7.00 -22.99 -22.51
C GLY A 699 8.51 -23.19 -22.37
N TYR A 700 9.10 -24.08 -23.17
CA TYR A 700 10.54 -24.22 -23.22
C TYR A 700 11.20 -23.02 -23.90
N GLU A 701 10.59 -22.53 -24.98
CA GLU A 701 11.08 -21.44 -25.82
C GLU A 701 11.06 -20.11 -25.10
N ILE A 702 9.94 -19.75 -24.51
CA ILE A 702 9.78 -18.52 -23.71
C ILE A 702 10.73 -18.50 -22.53
N ALA A 703 10.83 -19.60 -21.77
CA ALA A 703 11.77 -19.72 -20.66
C ALA A 703 13.24 -19.54 -21.09
N ARG A 704 13.51 -19.64 -22.39
CA ARG A 704 14.83 -19.49 -22.98
C ARG A 704 14.87 -18.37 -24.02
N PHE A 705 13.92 -17.45 -24.06
CA PHE A 705 13.95 -16.32 -25.01
C PHE A 705 14.06 -16.72 -26.49
N PHE A 706 13.52 -17.89 -26.86
CA PHE A 706 13.18 -18.20 -28.24
C PHE A 706 11.79 -17.62 -28.54
N ASP A 707 11.52 -17.34 -29.82
CA ASP A 707 10.20 -16.87 -30.25
C ASP A 707 9.34 -18.10 -30.55
N PRO A 708 8.33 -18.43 -29.72
CA PRO A 708 7.51 -19.66 -29.87
C PRO A 708 6.59 -19.63 -31.11
N LEU A 709 6.60 -18.54 -31.86
CA LEU A 709 5.85 -18.39 -33.11
C LEU A 709 6.75 -18.47 -34.35
N ASP A 710 8.06 -18.63 -34.16
CA ASP A 710 9.04 -18.69 -35.24
C ASP A 710 9.60 -20.11 -35.43
N PRO A 711 9.03 -20.92 -36.37
CA PRO A 711 9.41 -22.33 -36.57
C PRO A 711 10.82 -22.50 -37.13
N ASP A 712 11.50 -21.38 -37.28
CA ASP A 712 12.83 -21.29 -37.80
C ASP A 712 13.91 -21.25 -36.67
N ILE A 713 13.57 -20.94 -35.41
CA ILE A 713 14.53 -20.68 -34.33
C ILE A 713 14.28 -21.57 -33.09
N ASN A 714 14.95 -22.74 -33.04
CA ASN A 714 14.92 -23.64 -31.88
C ASN A 714 16.29 -24.18 -31.48
N PRO A 715 16.43 -24.86 -30.32
CA PRO A 715 17.72 -25.36 -29.82
C PRO A 715 18.49 -26.27 -30.77
N SER A 716 17.80 -26.94 -31.71
CA SER A 716 18.45 -27.87 -32.64
C SER A 716 19.25 -27.18 -33.75
N THR A 717 19.07 -25.87 -33.94
CA THR A 717 19.73 -25.06 -34.99
C THR A 717 20.94 -24.25 -34.49
N LEU A 718 21.18 -24.23 -33.18
CA LEU A 718 22.26 -23.47 -32.54
C LEU A 718 23.64 -24.12 -32.76
N LEU A 719 24.63 -23.28 -33.04
CA LEU A 719 26.05 -23.62 -32.97
C LEU A 719 26.63 -23.37 -31.58
N ALA A 720 26.18 -22.29 -30.93
CA ALA A 720 26.64 -21.92 -29.61
C ALA A 720 25.58 -21.11 -28.85
N ASP A 721 25.49 -21.32 -27.54
CA ASP A 721 24.60 -20.58 -26.65
C ASP A 721 25.28 -20.32 -25.31
N SER A 722 25.73 -19.07 -25.09
CA SER A 722 26.41 -18.70 -23.86
C SER A 722 25.56 -18.79 -22.59
N TYR A 723 24.24 -18.98 -22.71
CA TYR A 723 23.33 -19.21 -21.60
C TYR A 723 23.37 -20.70 -21.19
N GLU A 724 23.01 -21.61 -22.10
CA GLU A 724 22.95 -23.05 -21.83
C GLU A 724 24.35 -23.68 -21.66
N GLU A 725 25.34 -23.20 -22.41
CA GLU A 725 26.72 -23.68 -22.37
C GLU A 725 27.56 -22.99 -21.28
N TYR A 726 26.94 -22.11 -20.48
CA TYR A 726 27.63 -21.43 -19.38
C TYR A 726 28.23 -22.44 -18.41
N SER A 727 29.55 -22.44 -18.34
CA SER A 727 30.30 -23.37 -17.52
C SER A 727 31.39 -22.67 -16.72
N GLY A 728 31.77 -23.31 -15.62
CA GLY A 728 32.93 -22.93 -14.82
C GLY A 728 34.28 -23.29 -15.45
N THR A 729 34.33 -23.62 -16.75
CA THR A 729 35.53 -24.08 -17.44
C THR A 729 35.81 -23.22 -18.67
N GLN A 730 36.94 -22.49 -18.67
CA GLN A 730 37.38 -21.73 -19.85
C GLN A 730 37.64 -22.64 -21.07
N GLY A 731 37.15 -22.23 -22.23
CA GLY A 731 37.29 -22.91 -23.51
C GLY A 731 36.41 -24.14 -23.69
N GLN A 732 35.45 -24.39 -22.78
CA GLN A 732 34.43 -25.42 -22.99
C GLN A 732 33.41 -24.90 -24.01
N ASP A 733 33.08 -25.75 -24.99
CA ASP A 733 32.14 -25.42 -26.08
C ASP A 733 32.53 -24.11 -26.80
N ASP A 734 33.86 -23.91 -26.93
CA ASP A 734 34.51 -22.71 -27.49
C ASP A 734 34.26 -21.37 -26.76
N TRP A 735 33.60 -21.38 -25.59
CA TRP A 735 33.36 -20.20 -24.77
C TRP A 735 34.52 -19.84 -23.83
N ASN A 736 34.87 -18.56 -23.79
CA ASN A 736 35.76 -17.98 -22.79
C ASN A 736 35.11 -16.77 -22.12
N TYR A 737 35.25 -16.67 -20.81
CA TYR A 737 34.68 -15.59 -20.00
C TYR A 737 35.80 -14.72 -19.45
N GLY A 738 35.67 -13.42 -19.60
CA GLY A 738 36.71 -12.50 -19.18
C GLY A 738 36.21 -11.08 -19.05
N TYR A 739 37.16 -10.17 -19.08
CA TYR A 739 36.88 -8.75 -19.01
C TYR A 739 37.92 -7.95 -19.81
N ARG A 740 37.54 -6.72 -20.15
CA ARG A 740 38.45 -5.67 -20.64
C ARG A 740 38.64 -4.65 -19.53
N ASN A 741 39.86 -4.14 -19.36
CA ASN A 741 40.14 -3.02 -18.44
C ASN A 741 40.38 -1.74 -19.24
N LEU A 742 39.31 -0.98 -19.47
CA LEU A 742 39.32 0.23 -20.28
C LEU A 742 40.23 1.31 -19.71
N THR A 743 40.32 1.39 -18.39
CA THR A 743 41.20 2.38 -17.73
C THR A 743 42.68 2.07 -17.96
N ALA A 744 43.05 0.81 -18.13
CA ALA A 744 44.42 0.38 -18.38
C ALA A 744 44.80 0.46 -19.86
N ASP A 745 43.88 0.20 -20.78
CA ASP A 745 44.12 0.24 -22.23
C ASP A 745 44.07 1.68 -22.80
N GLY A 746 43.27 2.58 -22.21
CA GLY A 746 43.13 3.97 -22.63
C GLY A 746 42.42 4.15 -24.00
N GLY A 747 41.68 3.14 -24.46
CA GLY A 747 40.96 3.11 -25.74
C GLY A 747 39.52 3.62 -25.65
N GLU A 748 38.90 3.86 -26.82
CA GLU A 748 37.47 4.14 -26.98
C GLU A 748 36.70 2.83 -27.29
N VAL A 749 35.37 2.87 -27.28
CA VAL A 749 34.50 1.68 -27.57
C VAL A 749 34.79 1.06 -28.93
N GLU A 750 35.13 1.87 -29.92
CA GLU A 750 35.41 1.45 -31.29
C GLU A 750 36.83 0.89 -31.49
N GLU A 751 37.73 1.05 -30.50
CA GLU A 751 39.12 0.56 -30.55
C GLU A 751 39.29 -0.65 -29.62
N TYR A 752 38.81 -1.82 -30.05
CA TYR A 752 38.94 -3.09 -29.32
C TYR A 752 39.86 -4.07 -30.07
N ASP A 753 41.02 -4.41 -29.48
CA ASP A 753 41.92 -5.47 -29.95
C ASP A 753 41.63 -6.77 -29.17
N PRO A 754 41.04 -7.79 -29.80
CA PRO A 754 40.65 -9.01 -29.11
C PRO A 754 41.84 -9.80 -28.58
N THR A 755 43.07 -9.53 -29.05
CA THR A 755 44.29 -10.22 -28.59
C THR A 755 44.88 -9.57 -27.35
N GLU A 756 44.84 -8.24 -27.26
CA GLU A 756 45.52 -7.48 -26.21
C GLU A 756 44.56 -7.01 -25.11
N ASP A 757 43.29 -6.72 -25.45
CA ASP A 757 42.33 -6.09 -24.53
C ASP A 757 41.46 -7.09 -23.76
N PHE A 758 41.35 -8.35 -24.24
CA PHE A 758 40.61 -9.40 -23.53
C PHE A 758 41.47 -10.11 -22.50
N VAL A 759 41.03 -10.06 -21.24
CA VAL A 759 41.64 -10.78 -20.13
C VAL A 759 40.68 -11.87 -19.66
N ALA A 760 41.00 -13.13 -19.98
CA ALA A 760 40.24 -14.28 -19.47
C ALA A 760 40.37 -14.39 -17.95
N PHE A 761 39.29 -14.76 -17.27
CA PHE A 761 39.34 -15.07 -15.84
C PHE A 761 40.23 -16.27 -15.56
N ASP A 762 41.00 -16.21 -14.47
CA ASP A 762 41.85 -17.30 -14.04
C ASP A 762 41.07 -18.35 -13.21
N GLY A 763 41.62 -19.57 -13.08
CA GLY A 763 40.95 -20.64 -12.33
C GLY A 763 40.84 -20.40 -10.81
N ALA A 764 41.51 -19.40 -10.25
CA ALA A 764 41.38 -18.97 -8.86
C ALA A 764 40.31 -17.87 -8.67
N GLU A 765 39.91 -17.21 -9.75
CA GLU A 765 38.80 -16.25 -9.88
C GLU A 765 37.44 -16.96 -10.11
N HIS A 766 37.45 -18.28 -10.26
CA HIS A 766 36.25 -19.10 -10.26
C HIS A 766 35.77 -19.41 -8.83
N TRP A 767 34.63 -18.84 -8.41
CA TRP A 767 34.08 -19.01 -7.06
C TRP A 767 32.63 -19.50 -7.09
N ARG A 768 32.43 -20.79 -6.77
CA ARG A 768 31.15 -21.51 -6.93
C ARG A 768 30.75 -21.51 -8.44
N PRO A 769 29.49 -21.49 -8.93
CA PRO A 769 29.27 -21.53 -10.38
C PRO A 769 29.66 -20.23 -11.12
N ASN A 770 30.30 -19.26 -10.45
CA ASN A 770 30.47 -17.90 -10.95
C ASN A 770 31.94 -17.57 -11.28
N TRP A 771 32.14 -16.72 -12.28
CA TRP A 771 33.43 -16.10 -12.59
C TRP A 771 33.51 -14.73 -11.94
N ARG A 772 34.53 -14.45 -11.12
CA ARG A 772 34.64 -13.18 -10.41
C ARG A 772 36.08 -12.73 -10.18
N LEU A 773 36.39 -11.52 -10.63
CA LEU A 773 37.65 -10.85 -10.32
C LEU A 773 37.73 -10.54 -8.82
N ALA A 774 38.90 -10.78 -8.23
CA ALA A 774 39.17 -10.51 -6.81
C ALA A 774 38.02 -10.95 -5.87
N PRO A 775 37.78 -12.25 -5.66
CA PRO A 775 36.57 -12.76 -4.99
C PRO A 775 36.25 -12.22 -3.58
N SER A 776 37.21 -11.55 -2.92
CA SER A 776 37.08 -10.97 -1.59
C SER A 776 37.22 -9.44 -1.53
N ALA A 777 37.34 -8.73 -2.67
CA ALA A 777 37.49 -7.28 -2.71
C ALA A 777 37.08 -6.69 -4.07
N ALA A 778 36.93 -5.38 -4.15
CA ALA A 778 36.79 -4.69 -5.43
C ALA A 778 38.07 -4.85 -6.28
N PRO A 779 37.99 -4.82 -7.62
CA PRO A 779 36.83 -4.47 -8.45
C PRO A 779 35.79 -5.61 -8.59
N TRP A 780 34.52 -5.28 -8.73
CA TRP A 780 33.38 -6.21 -8.67
C TRP A 780 33.00 -6.85 -10.01
N THR A 781 33.96 -7.00 -10.92
CA THR A 781 33.75 -7.56 -12.26
C THR A 781 33.45 -9.06 -12.19
N LEU A 782 32.25 -9.48 -12.57
CA LEU A 782 31.84 -10.88 -12.47
C LEU A 782 30.77 -11.30 -13.49
N PHE A 783 30.66 -12.62 -13.68
CA PHE A 783 29.49 -13.31 -14.21
C PHE A 783 28.87 -14.16 -13.11
N SER A 784 27.57 -13.99 -12.87
CA SER A 784 26.79 -14.72 -11.87
C SER A 784 25.79 -15.64 -12.54
N GLY A 785 26.28 -16.70 -13.18
CA GLY A 785 25.46 -17.69 -13.89
C GLY A 785 25.26 -17.38 -15.38
N PRO A 786 24.32 -18.10 -16.02
CA PRO A 786 24.05 -18.04 -17.46
C PRO A 786 23.81 -16.64 -18.01
N GLU A 787 23.06 -15.80 -17.29
CA GLU A 787 22.67 -14.45 -17.72
C GLU A 787 23.42 -13.35 -16.97
N GLY A 788 23.60 -13.54 -15.66
CA GLY A 788 24.03 -12.48 -14.75
C GLY A 788 25.44 -11.98 -15.03
N SER A 789 25.58 -10.67 -15.14
CA SER A 789 26.80 -10.01 -15.58
C SER A 789 26.94 -8.67 -14.88
N HIS A 790 28.14 -8.37 -14.38
CA HIS A 790 28.40 -7.15 -13.64
C HIS A 790 29.72 -6.53 -14.10
N PRO A 791 29.68 -5.49 -14.96
CA PRO A 791 30.84 -4.68 -15.25
C PRO A 791 31.22 -3.81 -14.05
N ASN A 792 32.46 -3.34 -13.96
CA ASN A 792 32.89 -2.48 -12.86
C ASN A 792 33.02 -1.04 -13.34
N GLY A 793 32.29 -0.10 -12.73
CA GLY A 793 32.46 1.33 -12.96
C GLY A 793 33.66 1.92 -12.21
N THR A 794 34.05 3.14 -12.58
CA THR A 794 35.19 3.86 -11.95
C THR A 794 34.93 4.30 -10.49
N ASN A 795 33.72 4.07 -9.98
CA ASN A 795 33.28 4.40 -8.62
C ASN A 795 33.79 3.42 -7.55
N SER A 796 34.27 2.23 -7.94
CA SER A 796 34.74 1.19 -7.05
C SER A 796 36.26 1.03 -7.14
N ALA A 797 36.94 0.87 -6.00
CA ALA A 797 38.39 0.65 -5.95
C ALA A 797 38.79 -0.53 -6.88
N PRO A 798 39.83 -0.42 -7.72
CA PRO A 798 40.88 0.61 -7.78
C PRO A 798 40.54 1.87 -8.60
N ASN A 799 39.27 2.16 -8.86
CA ASN A 799 38.76 3.22 -9.74
C ASN A 799 39.05 2.95 -11.22
N GLU A 800 38.90 1.69 -11.61
CA GLU A 800 39.08 1.21 -12.98
C GLU A 800 37.72 0.83 -13.59
N GLU A 801 37.54 1.13 -14.86
CA GLU A 801 36.38 0.69 -15.64
C GLU A 801 36.67 -0.66 -16.28
N HIS A 802 35.86 -1.66 -15.95
CA HIS A 802 35.94 -3.00 -16.53
C HIS A 802 34.66 -3.36 -17.26
N TRP A 803 34.79 -3.93 -18.46
CA TRP A 803 33.68 -4.50 -19.21
C TRP A 803 33.74 -6.01 -19.09
N THR A 804 32.62 -6.64 -18.79
CA THR A 804 32.50 -8.11 -18.81
C THR A 804 32.34 -8.58 -20.25
N ILE A 805 33.08 -9.61 -20.64
CA ILE A 805 33.11 -10.11 -22.02
C ILE A 805 32.84 -11.62 -22.03
N ARG A 806 31.83 -12.03 -22.83
CA ARG A 806 31.63 -13.42 -23.24
C ARG A 806 32.20 -13.57 -24.65
N ARG A 807 33.19 -14.45 -24.79
CA ARG A 807 33.91 -14.71 -26.04
C ARG A 807 33.55 -16.09 -26.57
N TRP A 808 33.07 -16.17 -27.80
CA TRP A 808 33.00 -17.42 -28.55
C TRP A 808 34.05 -17.42 -29.67
N THR A 809 34.70 -18.56 -29.89
CA THR A 809 35.63 -18.74 -31.01
C THR A 809 35.04 -19.77 -31.96
N ALA A 810 34.90 -19.42 -33.24
CA ALA A 810 34.28 -20.28 -34.24
C ALA A 810 35.20 -21.44 -34.68
N SER A 811 35.73 -22.22 -33.74
CA SER A 811 36.72 -23.28 -33.97
C SER A 811 36.12 -24.51 -34.64
N GLU A 812 34.82 -24.74 -34.45
CA GLU A 812 34.09 -25.86 -35.03
C GLU A 812 33.73 -25.66 -36.51
N LEU A 813 33.72 -24.41 -37.00
CA LEU A 813 33.47 -24.12 -38.41
C LEU A 813 34.59 -24.70 -39.29
N THR A 814 34.22 -25.18 -40.48
CA THR A 814 35.18 -25.76 -41.44
C THR A 814 35.33 -24.96 -42.73
N SER A 815 34.48 -23.97 -42.94
CA SER A 815 34.49 -23.01 -44.06
C SER A 815 33.80 -21.71 -43.64
N GLU A 816 33.92 -20.67 -44.46
CA GLU A 816 33.10 -19.45 -44.32
C GLU A 816 31.62 -19.85 -44.25
N THR A 817 30.96 -19.47 -43.17
CA THR A 817 29.59 -19.87 -42.85
C THR A 817 28.81 -18.63 -42.43
N PRO A 818 27.68 -18.31 -43.10
CA PRO A 818 26.81 -17.25 -42.64
C PRO A 818 26.12 -17.69 -41.35
N VAL A 819 26.09 -16.81 -40.34
CA VAL A 819 25.47 -17.06 -39.03
C VAL A 819 24.62 -15.87 -38.59
N GLY A 820 23.61 -16.15 -37.76
CA GLY A 820 22.96 -15.17 -36.90
C GLY A 820 23.69 -15.07 -35.57
N LEU A 821 23.97 -13.85 -35.13
CA LEU A 821 24.54 -13.53 -33.81
C LEU A 821 23.45 -12.82 -33.00
N THR A 822 22.62 -13.60 -32.31
CA THR A 822 21.53 -13.09 -31.49
C THR A 822 22.01 -12.80 -30.09
N TRP A 823 21.86 -11.57 -29.63
CA TRP A 823 22.34 -11.14 -28.34
C TRP A 823 21.30 -10.33 -27.57
N HIS A 824 21.42 -10.37 -26.25
CA HIS A 824 20.52 -9.66 -25.35
C HIS A 824 21.31 -8.94 -24.26
N THR A 825 20.80 -7.78 -23.84
CA THR A 825 21.28 -7.05 -22.68
C THR A 825 20.12 -6.36 -21.99
N ARG A 826 20.04 -6.48 -20.65
CA ARG A 826 19.02 -5.84 -19.83
C ARG A 826 19.52 -5.53 -18.41
N LYS A 827 18.75 -4.72 -17.67
CA LYS A 827 18.95 -4.52 -16.23
C LYS A 827 18.05 -5.46 -15.44
N ASN A 828 18.62 -6.15 -14.45
CA ASN A 828 17.85 -6.91 -13.46
C ASN A 828 17.52 -6.05 -12.23
N ASN A 829 18.37 -5.08 -11.90
CA ASN A 829 18.09 -4.05 -10.89
C ASN A 829 17.80 -2.72 -11.59
N LEU A 830 16.58 -2.18 -11.42
CA LEU A 830 16.07 -1.03 -12.18
C LEU A 830 16.60 0.34 -11.72
N ASN A 831 17.84 0.38 -11.25
CA ASN A 831 18.51 1.55 -10.70
C ASN A 831 19.77 1.92 -11.50
N GLY A 832 20.17 3.18 -11.42
CA GLY A 832 21.40 3.70 -12.05
C GLY A 832 21.20 4.43 -13.39
N GLY A 833 22.30 4.77 -14.04
CA GLY A 833 22.38 5.36 -15.38
C GLY A 833 22.23 4.34 -16.51
N GLY A 834 22.44 3.04 -16.23
CA GLY A 834 22.17 1.94 -17.15
C GLY A 834 23.42 1.18 -17.62
N VAL A 835 23.30 0.45 -18.74
CA VAL A 835 24.39 -0.35 -19.32
C VAL A 835 24.39 -0.27 -20.84
N THR A 836 25.52 -0.58 -21.47
CA THR A 836 25.62 -0.72 -22.93
C THR A 836 26.11 -2.11 -23.29
N GLY A 837 25.36 -2.79 -24.14
CA GLY A 837 25.80 -4.01 -24.82
C GLY A 837 26.49 -3.66 -26.13
N SER A 838 27.60 -4.33 -26.42
CA SER A 838 28.39 -4.12 -27.64
C SER A 838 28.87 -5.46 -28.18
N LEU A 839 28.55 -5.74 -29.45
CA LEU A 839 28.92 -6.96 -30.17
C LEU A 839 30.10 -6.67 -31.10
N TYR A 840 31.14 -7.49 -30.99
CA TYR A 840 32.35 -7.39 -31.80
C TYR A 840 32.61 -8.69 -32.57
N VAL A 841 33.03 -8.56 -33.81
CA VAL A 841 33.54 -9.67 -34.63
C VAL A 841 34.97 -9.37 -35.03
N ASN A 842 35.91 -10.24 -34.64
CA ASN A 842 37.35 -10.07 -34.88
C ASN A 842 37.87 -8.68 -34.43
N GLY A 843 37.32 -8.13 -33.34
CA GLY A 843 37.66 -6.81 -32.81
C GLY A 843 36.92 -5.63 -33.44
N SER A 844 36.19 -5.83 -34.53
CA SER A 844 35.38 -4.78 -35.14
C SER A 844 34.02 -4.70 -34.46
N LEU A 845 33.62 -3.52 -33.98
CA LEU A 845 32.29 -3.27 -33.44
C LEU A 845 31.26 -3.39 -34.57
N VAL A 846 30.35 -4.36 -34.47
CA VAL A 846 29.32 -4.62 -35.48
C VAL A 846 27.94 -4.18 -35.02
N ASP A 847 27.65 -4.26 -33.73
CA ASP A 847 26.38 -3.79 -33.17
C ASP A 847 26.54 -3.28 -31.73
N THR A 848 25.68 -2.36 -31.32
CA THR A 848 25.65 -1.84 -29.94
C THR A 848 24.31 -1.20 -29.59
N LEU A 849 23.95 -1.24 -28.31
CA LEU A 849 22.82 -0.49 -27.76
C LEU A 849 23.01 -0.18 -26.28
N SER A 850 22.53 0.99 -25.86
CA SER A 850 22.51 1.43 -24.47
C SER A 850 21.11 1.37 -23.89
N PHE A 851 20.99 0.84 -22.68
CA PHE A 851 19.74 0.63 -21.95
C PHE A 851 19.74 1.46 -20.67
N ALA A 852 18.63 2.14 -20.39
CA ALA A 852 18.50 2.98 -19.21
C ALA A 852 18.44 2.12 -17.94
N GLY A 853 18.82 2.71 -16.80
CA GLY A 853 18.82 1.99 -15.52
C GLY A 853 17.46 1.44 -15.13
N ASN A 854 16.36 2.06 -15.57
CA ASN A 854 14.98 1.65 -15.30
C ASN A 854 14.37 0.72 -16.35
N ASP A 855 15.16 0.20 -17.30
CA ASP A 855 14.70 -0.71 -18.34
C ASP A 855 15.03 -2.16 -17.99
N GLY A 856 14.03 -2.87 -17.49
CA GLY A 856 14.13 -4.27 -17.05
C GLY A 856 13.98 -5.31 -18.14
N THR A 857 13.45 -4.89 -19.28
CA THR A 857 13.14 -5.76 -20.41
C THR A 857 14.37 -5.94 -21.27
N GLY A 858 15.08 -4.85 -21.56
CA GLY A 858 16.18 -4.84 -22.53
C GLY A 858 15.72 -5.09 -23.96
N GLU A 859 16.64 -5.49 -24.84
CA GLU A 859 16.33 -5.78 -26.24
C GLU A 859 17.15 -6.95 -26.79
N ILE A 860 16.48 -7.91 -27.42
CA ILE A 860 17.11 -9.02 -28.17
C ILE A 860 17.32 -8.56 -29.60
N ARG A 861 18.56 -8.65 -30.09
CA ARG A 861 18.95 -8.18 -31.42
C ARG A 861 19.78 -9.23 -32.14
N THR A 862 19.58 -9.36 -33.44
CA THR A 862 20.34 -10.29 -34.29
C THR A 862 21.18 -9.53 -35.29
N TRP A 863 22.50 -9.76 -35.27
CA TRP A 863 23.43 -9.32 -36.30
C TRP A 863 23.83 -10.51 -37.18
N TYR A 864 23.81 -10.36 -38.48
CA TYR A 864 24.19 -11.44 -39.40
C TYR A 864 25.62 -11.28 -39.88
N GLU A 865 26.42 -12.35 -39.86
CA GLU A 865 27.85 -12.27 -40.20
C GLU A 865 28.32 -13.50 -40.99
N ASN A 866 29.33 -13.33 -41.85
CA ASN A 866 30.00 -14.44 -42.50
C ASN A 866 31.28 -14.81 -41.74
N LEU A 867 31.19 -15.82 -40.87
CA LEU A 867 32.31 -16.23 -40.03
C LEU A 867 33.19 -17.28 -40.72
N ASN A 868 34.50 -17.10 -40.62
CA ASN A 868 35.51 -18.06 -41.00
C ASN A 868 35.94 -18.93 -39.80
N PRO A 869 36.52 -20.12 -40.05
CA PRO A 869 37.08 -20.96 -38.99
C PRO A 869 38.10 -20.20 -38.13
N GLY A 870 37.83 -20.11 -36.83
CA GLY A 870 38.65 -19.43 -35.84
C GLY A 870 38.39 -17.92 -35.69
N ASP A 871 37.38 -17.37 -36.35
CA ASP A 871 36.90 -16.01 -36.06
C ASP A 871 36.40 -15.90 -34.61
N ILE A 872 36.56 -14.71 -34.03
CA ILE A 872 36.22 -14.43 -32.64
C ILE A 872 34.96 -13.55 -32.60
N VAL A 873 33.98 -13.94 -31.79
CA VAL A 873 32.79 -13.14 -31.50
C VAL A 873 32.78 -12.80 -30.01
N ASP A 874 32.76 -11.52 -29.70
CA ASP A 874 32.75 -11.00 -28.33
C ASP A 874 31.49 -10.19 -28.08
N ILE A 875 30.73 -10.54 -27.04
CA ILE A 875 29.75 -9.61 -26.46
C ILE A 875 30.31 -8.99 -25.18
N ALA A 876 30.45 -7.68 -25.21
CA ALA A 876 30.87 -6.87 -24.08
C ALA A 876 29.66 -6.18 -23.43
N LEU A 877 29.65 -6.14 -22.11
CA LEU A 877 28.73 -5.32 -21.33
C LEU A 877 29.54 -4.25 -20.59
N THR A 878 29.17 -2.99 -20.80
CA THR A 878 29.84 -1.83 -20.19
C THR A 878 28.97 -1.23 -19.09
N PRO A 879 29.57 -0.55 -18.09
CA PRO A 879 28.81 0.11 -17.02
C PRO A 879 28.26 1.49 -17.43
N VAL A 880 28.35 1.85 -18.71
CA VAL A 880 27.93 3.16 -19.23
C VAL A 880 26.55 3.00 -19.86
N GLY A 881 25.53 3.68 -19.33
CA GLY A 881 24.20 3.75 -19.94
C GLY A 881 24.03 4.94 -20.90
N PRO A 882 22.78 5.23 -21.34
CA PRO A 882 22.46 6.34 -22.24
C PRO A 882 22.84 7.74 -21.71
N ASP A 883 23.02 7.88 -20.40
CA ASP A 883 23.46 9.12 -19.76
C ASP A 883 24.97 9.40 -19.90
N GLY A 884 25.73 8.41 -20.41
CA GLY A 884 27.18 8.49 -20.61
C GLY A 884 27.99 8.41 -19.32
N ASN A 885 27.39 7.98 -18.20
CA ASN A 885 28.05 7.96 -16.90
C ASN A 885 28.67 6.58 -16.58
N GLY A 886 29.98 6.42 -16.77
CA GLY A 886 30.73 5.20 -16.38
C GLY A 886 31.09 5.10 -14.89
N SER A 887 30.52 5.97 -14.04
CA SER A 887 30.64 5.88 -12.58
C SER A 887 29.43 5.19 -11.94
N ASP A 888 28.52 4.65 -12.74
CA ASP A 888 27.38 3.93 -12.23
C ASP A 888 27.75 2.52 -11.76
N GLY A 889 27.10 2.06 -10.69
CA GLY A 889 27.20 0.68 -10.27
C GLY A 889 26.20 -0.12 -11.08
N SER A 890 26.67 -0.92 -12.05
CA SER A 890 25.80 -1.85 -12.79
C SER A 890 25.45 -3.08 -11.93
N ASP A 891 24.93 -2.83 -10.73
CA ASP A 891 24.41 -3.89 -9.88
C ASP A 891 23.20 -4.53 -10.59
N GLY A 892 23.20 -5.85 -10.67
CA GLY A 892 22.17 -6.62 -11.36
C GLY A 892 21.98 -6.23 -12.84
N SER A 893 22.90 -6.62 -13.72
CA SER A 893 22.70 -6.59 -15.18
C SER A 893 22.78 -8.01 -15.74
N ALA A 894 22.27 -8.18 -16.95
CA ALA A 894 22.27 -9.45 -17.65
C ALA A 894 22.69 -9.26 -19.12
N ASN A 895 23.46 -10.21 -19.63
CA ASN A 895 23.74 -10.30 -21.06
C ASN A 895 24.08 -11.74 -21.49
N TRP A 896 23.68 -12.11 -22.69
CA TRP A 896 24.00 -13.38 -23.34
C TRP A 896 24.09 -13.22 -24.87
N LEU A 897 24.73 -14.19 -25.50
CA LEU A 897 24.91 -14.34 -26.96
C LEU A 897 24.61 -15.77 -27.39
N ARG A 898 23.94 -15.90 -28.52
CA ARG A 898 23.66 -17.12 -29.29
C ARG A 898 24.18 -16.99 -30.70
N VAL A 899 24.59 -18.13 -31.26
CA VAL A 899 25.07 -18.26 -32.63
C VAL A 899 24.31 -19.38 -33.31
N ASP A 900 23.67 -19.09 -34.43
CA ASP A 900 22.91 -20.07 -35.22
C ASP A 900 23.28 -19.96 -36.71
N THR A 901 23.02 -21.03 -37.48
CA THR A 901 23.37 -21.07 -38.93
C THR A 901 22.24 -20.62 -39.85
N ARG A 902 21.09 -20.22 -39.31
CA ARG A 902 19.91 -19.93 -40.11
C ARG A 902 19.88 -18.46 -40.47
N ILE A 903 19.68 -18.20 -41.76
CA ILE A 903 19.59 -16.84 -42.28
C ILE A 903 18.22 -16.66 -42.93
N PRO A 904 17.35 -15.80 -42.38
CA PRO A 904 16.07 -15.51 -42.99
C PRO A 904 16.21 -14.98 -44.42
N PRO A 905 15.30 -15.33 -45.35
CA PRO A 905 15.30 -14.76 -46.69
C PRO A 905 15.22 -13.23 -46.65
N GLY A 906 16.23 -12.55 -47.21
CA GLY A 906 16.28 -11.09 -47.21
C GLY A 906 16.69 -10.47 -45.88
N ALA A 907 17.36 -11.24 -45.01
CA ALA A 907 17.93 -10.76 -43.75
C ALA A 907 18.59 -9.38 -43.89
N SER A 908 18.30 -8.51 -42.92
CA SER A 908 18.91 -7.19 -42.79
C SER A 908 19.50 -7.04 -41.41
N GLN A 909 20.59 -6.28 -41.31
CA GLN A 909 21.12 -5.83 -40.06
C GLN A 909 20.11 -4.92 -39.32
N PRO A 910 20.28 -4.72 -38.01
CA PRO A 910 19.39 -3.87 -37.23
C PRO A 910 19.28 -2.40 -37.72
N ASP A 911 20.28 -1.89 -38.44
CA ASP A 911 20.23 -0.56 -39.07
C ASP A 911 19.44 -0.53 -40.39
N GLY A 912 18.87 -1.67 -40.80
CA GLY A 912 18.10 -1.89 -42.01
C GLY A 912 18.95 -2.18 -43.25
N THR A 913 20.28 -2.26 -43.14
CA THR A 913 21.14 -2.63 -44.26
C THR A 913 20.99 -4.12 -44.59
N PRO A 914 20.87 -4.53 -45.86
CA PRO A 914 20.72 -5.94 -46.21
C PRO A 914 21.99 -6.73 -45.89
N PHE A 915 21.85 -7.89 -45.26
CA PHE A 915 22.92 -8.85 -45.07
C PHE A 915 23.13 -9.67 -46.35
N LEU A 916 24.40 -9.93 -46.68
CA LEU A 916 24.79 -10.73 -47.83
C LEU A 916 25.42 -12.03 -47.34
N ALA A 917 24.61 -13.07 -47.17
CA ALA A 917 25.09 -14.39 -46.81
C ALA A 917 26.14 -14.89 -47.82
N ALA A 918 27.26 -15.38 -47.31
CA ALA A 918 28.24 -16.11 -48.09
C ALA A 918 27.51 -17.30 -48.73
N LEU A 919 27.74 -17.50 -50.03
CA LEU A 919 27.13 -18.59 -50.78
C LEU A 919 27.65 -19.92 -50.22
N ALA A 920 26.93 -20.51 -49.28
CA ALA A 920 27.33 -21.68 -48.49
C ALA A 920 27.71 -22.93 -49.32
N GLN A 921 27.58 -22.91 -50.66
CA GLN A 921 27.96 -24.00 -51.56
C GLN A 921 28.74 -23.59 -52.82
N GLY A 922 29.27 -22.36 -52.87
CA GLY A 922 29.82 -21.77 -54.08
C GLY A 922 28.74 -21.40 -55.11
N LEU A 923 29.08 -20.52 -56.05
CA LEU A 923 28.15 -20.03 -57.06
C LEU A 923 27.81 -21.15 -58.07
N GLN A 924 26.59 -21.70 -58.00
CA GLN A 924 26.12 -22.77 -58.87
C GLN A 924 25.03 -22.29 -59.81
N VAL A 925 25.13 -22.67 -61.09
CA VAL A 925 24.06 -22.46 -62.06
C VAL A 925 22.91 -23.40 -61.73
N THR A 926 21.74 -22.85 -61.41
CA THR A 926 20.55 -23.58 -60.97
C THR A 926 19.70 -24.06 -62.14
N ASP A 927 19.64 -23.29 -63.24
CA ASP A 927 18.92 -23.70 -64.45
C ASP A 927 19.62 -23.22 -65.74
N ILE A 928 19.43 -23.99 -66.81
CA ILE A 928 19.89 -23.66 -68.16
C ILE A 928 18.78 -24.06 -69.16
N LEU A 929 18.17 -23.05 -69.79
CA LEU A 929 17.13 -23.22 -70.80
C LEU A 929 17.63 -22.74 -72.16
N TYR A 930 17.67 -23.66 -73.14
CA TYR A 930 17.99 -23.32 -74.53
C TYR A 930 16.70 -23.09 -75.32
N ASP A 931 16.55 -21.90 -75.90
CA ASP A 931 15.50 -21.61 -76.87
C ASP A 931 15.99 -21.98 -78.28
N PRO A 932 15.33 -22.93 -78.98
CA PRO A 932 15.70 -23.29 -80.35
C PRO A 932 15.07 -22.38 -81.42
N GLU A 933 14.07 -21.55 -81.07
CA GLU A 933 13.40 -20.61 -81.99
C GLU A 933 14.12 -19.26 -82.06
N LEU A 934 14.75 -18.84 -80.96
CA LEU A 934 15.69 -17.73 -80.85
C LEU A 934 16.99 -18.33 -80.29
N PRO A 935 18.13 -18.35 -81.01
CA PRO A 935 19.33 -19.06 -80.55
C PRO A 935 19.94 -18.35 -79.33
N SER A 936 19.34 -18.56 -78.16
CA SER A 936 19.74 -17.98 -76.90
C SER A 936 19.65 -19.02 -75.79
N LEU A 937 20.35 -18.71 -74.71
CA LEU A 937 20.41 -19.52 -73.51
C LEU A 937 20.04 -18.66 -72.33
N LEU A 938 19.01 -19.05 -71.59
CA LEU A 938 18.70 -18.49 -70.28
C LEU A 938 19.50 -19.28 -69.25
N VAL A 939 20.31 -18.58 -68.47
CA VAL A 939 21.11 -19.16 -67.39
C VAL A 939 20.67 -18.51 -66.10
N THR A 940 20.33 -19.31 -65.11
CA THR A 940 19.84 -18.86 -63.80
C THR A 940 20.81 -19.28 -62.71
N TRP A 941 21.07 -18.38 -61.75
CA TRP A 941 21.89 -18.66 -60.57
C TRP A 941 21.41 -17.83 -59.37
N PRO A 942 21.72 -18.27 -58.12
CA PRO A 942 21.46 -17.48 -56.92
C PRO A 942 22.31 -16.20 -56.94
N SER A 943 21.68 -15.05 -56.69
CA SER A 943 22.31 -13.74 -56.82
C SER A 943 21.92 -12.78 -55.68
N GLY A 944 22.89 -12.11 -55.07
CA GLY A 944 22.65 -10.99 -54.14
C GLY A 944 22.38 -9.65 -54.84
N ALA A 945 21.53 -8.81 -54.25
CA ALA A 945 21.20 -7.48 -54.76
C ALA A 945 22.39 -6.53 -54.62
N GLY A 946 22.66 -5.71 -55.64
CA GLY A 946 23.79 -4.78 -55.65
C GLY A 946 25.15 -5.40 -56.01
N ARG A 947 25.20 -6.73 -56.20
CA ARG A 947 26.37 -7.43 -56.75
C ARG A 947 26.39 -7.36 -58.28
N ASN A 948 27.57 -7.49 -58.87
CA ASN A 948 27.74 -7.67 -60.32
C ASN A 948 28.35 -9.03 -60.61
N TYR A 949 27.82 -9.69 -61.62
CA TYR A 949 28.25 -11.00 -62.07
C TYR A 949 28.83 -10.92 -63.47
N ALA A 950 29.75 -11.84 -63.74
CA ALA A 950 30.26 -12.10 -65.06
C ALA A 950 29.89 -13.50 -65.54
N VAL A 951 29.42 -13.58 -66.78
CA VAL A 951 29.25 -14.83 -67.52
C VAL A 951 30.46 -14.99 -68.43
N ASP A 952 31.15 -16.13 -68.35
CA ASP A 952 32.18 -16.50 -69.33
C ASP A 952 31.79 -17.77 -70.06
N ILE A 953 32.19 -17.85 -71.34
CA ILE A 953 31.97 -19.01 -72.20
C ILE A 953 33.33 -19.61 -72.59
N SER A 954 33.42 -20.94 -72.55
CA SER A 954 34.58 -21.65 -73.09
C SER A 954 34.17 -22.74 -74.07
N THR A 955 34.75 -22.67 -75.26
CA THR A 955 34.61 -23.69 -76.31
C THR A 955 35.81 -24.66 -76.39
N GLY A 956 36.88 -24.39 -75.63
CA GLY A 956 38.18 -25.08 -75.71
C GLY A 956 38.46 -26.17 -74.66
N LEU A 957 37.67 -26.24 -73.58
CA LEU A 957 37.97 -27.08 -72.40
C LEU A 957 37.78 -28.60 -72.59
N LEU A 958 37.35 -29.07 -73.77
CA LEU A 958 37.14 -30.50 -74.04
C LEU A 958 38.44 -31.32 -74.20
N GLY A 959 39.61 -30.68 -74.15
CA GLY A 959 40.93 -31.29 -74.39
C GLY A 959 41.75 -31.69 -73.16
N GLY A 960 41.33 -31.33 -71.94
CA GLY A 960 41.88 -31.86 -70.69
C GLY A 960 43.25 -31.35 -70.22
N VAL A 961 43.83 -30.30 -70.80
CA VAL A 961 45.02 -29.61 -70.24
C VAL A 961 45.12 -28.19 -70.82
N ASP A 962 44.60 -27.23 -70.05
CA ASP A 962 44.93 -25.79 -69.96
C ASP A 962 43.65 -25.01 -69.61
N GLU A 963 43.68 -24.21 -68.55
CA GLU A 963 42.62 -23.24 -68.15
C GLU A 963 42.47 -22.06 -69.14
N GLY A 964 42.76 -22.27 -70.42
CA GLY A 964 43.32 -21.22 -71.28
C GLY A 964 42.43 -20.54 -72.32
N SER A 965 41.11 -20.76 -72.36
CA SER A 965 40.26 -19.94 -73.23
C SER A 965 38.84 -19.82 -72.69
N TRP A 966 38.71 -19.11 -71.57
CA TRP A 966 37.45 -18.49 -71.19
C TRP A 966 37.39 -17.13 -71.90
N GLU A 967 36.33 -16.91 -72.66
CA GLU A 967 36.00 -15.60 -73.19
C GLU A 967 34.88 -15.03 -72.33
N GLU A 968 35.14 -13.85 -71.75
CA GLU A 968 34.13 -13.10 -71.02
C GLU A 968 33.04 -12.67 -71.99
N TYR A 969 31.80 -13.02 -71.65
CA TYR A 969 30.63 -12.71 -72.46
C TYR A 969 30.02 -11.38 -72.02
N ASP A 970 29.81 -11.22 -70.72
CA ASP A 970 29.34 -9.99 -70.07
C ASP A 970 29.81 -10.01 -68.61
N ASP A 971 30.36 -8.90 -68.12
CA ASP A 971 30.84 -8.69 -66.74
C ASP A 971 30.04 -7.64 -65.96
N SER A 972 28.94 -7.16 -66.56
CA SER A 972 28.15 -6.03 -66.06
C SER A 972 26.76 -6.43 -65.59
N ILE A 973 26.56 -7.70 -65.22
CA ILE A 973 25.24 -8.26 -64.92
C ILE A 973 24.86 -7.95 -63.48
N PRO A 974 23.88 -7.06 -63.22
CA PRO A 974 23.47 -6.76 -61.85
C PRO A 974 22.67 -7.93 -61.25
N GLY A 975 22.94 -8.23 -59.98
CA GLY A 975 22.19 -9.22 -59.22
C GLY A 975 20.77 -8.74 -58.86
N GLU A 976 19.81 -9.65 -58.90
CA GLU A 976 18.38 -9.34 -58.65
C GLU A 976 17.94 -9.58 -57.19
N GLY A 977 18.82 -10.10 -56.32
CA GLY A 977 18.54 -10.25 -54.89
C GLY A 977 17.92 -11.58 -54.44
N GLY A 978 17.64 -12.48 -55.38
CA GLY A 978 17.28 -13.88 -55.10
C GLY A 978 17.93 -14.81 -56.11
N GLU A 979 17.39 -14.85 -57.32
CA GLU A 979 18.03 -15.47 -58.49
C GLU A 979 18.14 -14.45 -59.62
N THR A 980 19.26 -14.44 -60.33
CA THR A 980 19.42 -13.70 -61.57
C THR A 980 19.28 -14.68 -62.71
N THR A 981 18.38 -14.37 -63.65
CA THR A 981 18.32 -15.04 -64.94
C THR A 981 18.85 -14.12 -66.01
N TYR A 982 19.87 -14.58 -66.73
CA TYR A 982 20.50 -13.80 -67.78
C TYR A 982 20.43 -14.52 -69.14
N GLU A 983 20.07 -13.77 -70.17
CA GLU A 983 19.96 -14.27 -71.54
C GLU A 983 21.28 -14.08 -72.31
N ILE A 984 21.88 -15.20 -72.70
CA ILE A 984 23.04 -15.25 -73.59
C ILE A 984 22.55 -15.43 -75.02
N ILE A 985 22.80 -14.44 -75.88
CA ILE A 985 22.46 -14.49 -77.31
C ILE A 985 23.60 -15.17 -78.07
N ILE A 986 23.28 -16.24 -78.79
CA ILE A 986 24.24 -17.02 -79.58
C ILE A 986 24.29 -16.45 -81.00
N GLU A 987 25.18 -15.49 -81.24
CA GLU A 987 25.33 -14.84 -82.55
C GLU A 987 25.98 -15.75 -83.61
N GLU A 988 26.87 -16.66 -83.19
CA GLU A 988 27.55 -17.63 -84.04
C GLU A 988 27.33 -19.05 -83.49
N PRO A 989 27.14 -20.08 -84.34
CA PRO A 989 26.80 -21.42 -83.88
C PRO A 989 27.90 -22.01 -82.98
N LEU A 990 27.55 -22.20 -81.70
CA LEU A 990 28.42 -22.83 -80.71
C LEU A 990 28.67 -24.31 -81.03
N PRO A 991 29.81 -24.88 -80.63
CA PRO A 991 30.06 -26.30 -80.78
C PRO A 991 29.04 -27.15 -80.00
N PRO A 992 28.86 -28.44 -80.32
CA PRO A 992 27.90 -29.33 -79.66
C PRO A 992 28.07 -29.45 -78.15
N ARG A 993 29.23 -29.04 -77.62
CA ARG A 993 29.54 -28.94 -76.20
C ARG A 993 30.42 -27.71 -75.99
N PHE A 994 30.04 -26.89 -75.04
CA PHE A 994 30.79 -25.75 -74.53
C PHE A 994 30.52 -25.66 -73.02
N PHE A 995 31.26 -24.80 -72.34
CA PHE A 995 31.15 -24.59 -70.90
C PHE A 995 30.76 -23.16 -70.63
N ILE A 996 29.99 -22.96 -69.56
CA ILE A 996 29.64 -21.66 -69.01
C ILE A 996 30.12 -21.67 -67.57
N ARG A 997 30.68 -20.56 -67.13
CA ARG A 997 30.85 -20.29 -65.71
C ARG A 997 30.28 -18.93 -65.40
N ILE A 998 29.72 -18.81 -64.21
CA ILE A 998 29.33 -17.54 -63.65
C ILE A 998 30.36 -17.21 -62.57
N ARG A 999 30.76 -15.95 -62.50
CA ARG A 999 31.65 -15.40 -61.48
C ARG A 999 30.93 -14.24 -60.81
N ASP A 1000 31.00 -14.18 -59.49
CA ASP A 1000 30.81 -12.89 -58.83
C ASP A 1000 32.05 -12.04 -59.13
N VAL A 1001 31.84 -10.82 -59.64
CA VAL A 1001 32.90 -9.86 -59.96
C VAL A 1001 32.79 -8.58 -59.14
N THR A 1002 31.94 -8.61 -58.12
CA THR A 1002 31.99 -7.67 -57.00
C THR A 1002 33.24 -8.04 -56.19
N GLU A 1003 34.23 -7.14 -56.13
CA GLU A 1003 35.60 -7.40 -55.64
C GLU A 1003 35.70 -8.32 -54.41
#